data_AF-A0AAU3CSK7-F1
#
_entry.id   AF-A0AAU3CSK7-F1
#
_cell.length_a   1.000
_cell.length_b   1.000
_cell.length_c   1.000
_cell.angle_alpha   90.00
_cell.angle_beta   90.00
_cell.angle_gamma   90.00
#
_symmetry.space_group_name_H-M   'P 1'
#
loop_
_entity.id
_entity.type
_entity.pdbx_description
1 polymer ?
#
loop_
_entity_poly.entity_id
_entity_poly.type
_entity_poly.pdbx_seq_one_letter_code
_entity_poly.pdbx_strand_id
1 'polypeptide(L)'
;MDDRVGHRDPRVPEQRRPGSPEEPATLHFDVLGPVRARRGDERLATGSPQQRALLAALLLREGRTATAAELIDALWGEEPPSQALAAVRTYASRLRKVLDPGVLVSESGGYAVRVPAEGALDLAVAQEWAAEAEKARTAGDLSHAREVLNRTLGLWDGEALAGVPGPYAEAQRVRLEEWRLGLLESRLDMDLEQGCHAEAVSELTALTAAYPLRERLRELLMLALYRSGRQAEALAVYADTRRLLAEELGVDPRAGLRQLQRRILQADPELAEPSAPAAQPAVVRVRPAQLPATVPDFTGRSAFVRELGEVLARAGDGTGGGGRVMAVSALAGIGGVGKTTLAVHVAHQARPAFPDGQLYVDLQGAGPRSAEPETVLGSFLRALGTADSAIPDSLEERAALYRSVLDGRRVLVLLDNAKDAAQIRPLLPGTEGCAALVTSRVRMVDLAGAHLVDLDVMSPEEALALFTRIVGEERVAAERKAALDVVAACGFLPLAIRIAASRLAARRTWTVSVLAAKLADERRRLDELQAGDLAVKATFELGYGALEPAQARAFRLLGLADGPDTSLAAAAAVLDLPVEDTEDLLESLVDTSLLESAAPGRYRFHDLVRLYARACADRDEPPGERDGALSRLLDFYLATAAGVYAIERPGDRTVVHLEPTSYRGLSFGERTQALDWLFAEAQCLLACARQQQTGSGLRRAVDLLWAAKDLAESGANAKQYEWAATALRDAAQDAADIRAESRARTALSNVHLAAGRYYEADEEAGRAIELATAADDATPVSWAATDRGIIALNQGRYEEAERLLTTARDGYRADGNRPGEASALCNLAQLHQRMNRADSAVSLAQQGVEIFQQLGLSLRLANGRYSLGVALTRAGRLPEGLAQLTDAMLIFASNRQRLWEGTTHLRIAQLHLAAHRPAQAAQHAEQSLAIGVIGGDLIRGSVLNTLGKSLRALGQSDRARACWHESLLLLENAGAPEAAEVRRLLSPLDAS
;
A
#
# COMPACT_ATOMS: atom_id res chain seq x y z
N MET A 1 1.13 61.21 28.37
CA MET A 1 1.40 62.65 28.30
C MET A 1 2.28 62.84 27.08
N ASP A 2 1.70 63.40 26.02
CA ASP A 2 2.30 63.94 24.76
C ASP A 2 3.18 63.02 23.87
N ASP A 3 3.22 63.08 22.54
CA ASP A 3 2.38 63.65 21.47
C ASP A 3 2.91 63.08 20.11
N ARG A 4 2.02 62.90 19.13
CA ARG A 4 2.18 63.02 17.64
C ARG A 4 3.19 62.24 16.74
N VAL A 5 2.57 61.67 15.68
CA VAL A 5 2.90 61.68 14.22
C VAL A 5 3.89 60.64 13.64
N GLY A 6 3.43 59.89 12.61
CA GLY A 6 4.32 59.18 11.69
C GLY A 6 3.70 58.10 10.76
N HIS A 7 2.98 58.54 9.72
CA HIS A 7 3.08 58.06 8.32
C HIS A 7 3.10 56.54 7.98
N ARG A 8 2.03 56.01 7.36
CA ARG A 8 2.11 54.95 6.32
C ARG A 8 0.90 54.99 5.37
N ASP A 9 1.18 55.21 4.09
CA ASP A 9 0.50 54.63 2.92
C ASP A 9 1.56 54.55 1.79
N PRO A 10 1.46 53.71 0.73
CA PRO A 10 0.20 53.28 0.10
C PRO A 10 0.13 51.78 -0.30
N ARG A 11 -1.09 51.24 -0.46
CA ARG A 11 -1.35 50.07 -1.31
C ARG A 11 -2.17 50.48 -2.54
N VAL A 12 -1.63 50.12 -3.69
CA VAL A 12 -2.11 50.38 -5.06
C VAL A 12 -3.43 49.63 -5.33
N PRO A 13 -4.36 50.19 -6.13
CA PRO A 13 -5.63 49.56 -6.48
C PRO A 13 -5.51 48.60 -7.68
N GLU A 14 -6.05 47.40 -7.56
CA GLU A 14 -6.20 46.47 -8.69
C GLU A 14 -7.41 46.83 -9.56
N GLN A 15 -7.13 47.03 -10.85
CA GLN A 15 -8.06 47.35 -11.92
C GLN A 15 -8.89 46.11 -12.30
N ARG A 16 -10.23 46.23 -12.26
CA ARG A 16 -11.15 45.32 -12.95
C ARG A 16 -11.14 45.63 -14.45
N ARG A 17 -11.02 44.58 -15.27
CA ARG A 17 -11.15 44.62 -16.73
C ARG A 17 -12.58 45.04 -17.15
N PRO A 18 -12.75 45.77 -18.28
CA PRO A 18 -14.07 46.14 -18.79
C PRO A 18 -14.69 44.95 -19.53
N GLY A 19 -15.82 44.46 -19.03
CA GLY A 19 -16.74 43.59 -19.77
C GLY A 19 -17.83 44.44 -20.44
N SER A 20 -18.19 44.05 -21.66
CA SER A 20 -19.39 44.31 -22.47
C SER A 20 -20.37 45.45 -22.08
N PRO A 21 -20.90 46.24 -23.04
CA PRO A 21 -21.99 47.18 -22.75
C PRO A 21 -23.21 46.40 -22.21
N GLU A 22 -23.62 46.71 -20.97
CA GLU A 22 -24.83 46.19 -20.35
C GLU A 22 -26.05 46.55 -21.22
N GLU A 23 -26.80 45.54 -21.68
CA GLU A 23 -28.15 45.77 -22.17
C GLU A 23 -28.94 46.48 -21.06
N PRO A 24 -29.76 47.50 -21.40
CA PRO A 24 -30.55 48.22 -20.39
C PRO A 24 -31.42 47.22 -19.63
N ALA A 25 -31.17 47.09 -18.31
CA ALA A 25 -31.86 46.15 -17.45
C ALA A 25 -33.38 46.24 -17.64
N THR A 26 -34.00 45.13 -18.05
CA THR A 26 -35.41 45.09 -18.43
C THR A 26 -36.32 45.28 -17.21
N LEU A 27 -37.36 46.08 -17.39
CA LEU A 27 -38.38 46.35 -16.39
C LEU A 27 -39.43 45.23 -16.44
N HIS A 28 -39.69 44.57 -15.32
CA HIS A 28 -40.72 43.53 -15.19
C HIS A 28 -41.79 43.93 -14.15
N PHE A 29 -43.02 43.52 -14.39
CA PHE A 29 -44.18 43.76 -13.55
C PHE A 29 -44.86 42.46 -13.17
N ASP A 30 -45.23 42.34 -11.89
CA ASP A 30 -45.96 41.20 -11.36
C ASP A 30 -47.37 41.65 -10.96
N VAL A 31 -48.41 41.01 -11.51
CA VAL A 31 -49.84 41.26 -11.18
C VAL A 31 -50.61 39.97 -10.81
N LEU A 32 -50.03 38.78 -11.04
CA LEU A 32 -50.57 37.48 -10.61
C LEU A 32 -50.29 37.16 -9.13
N GLY A 33 -49.84 38.17 -8.37
CA GLY A 33 -49.70 38.19 -6.92
C GLY A 33 -49.77 39.65 -6.43
N PRO A 34 -49.07 40.03 -5.35
CA PRO A 34 -48.95 41.43 -4.97
C PRO A 34 -48.34 42.28 -6.09
N VAL A 35 -48.93 43.45 -6.39
CA VAL A 35 -48.46 44.32 -7.50
C VAL A 35 -47.05 44.84 -7.24
N ARG A 36 -46.09 44.36 -8.03
CA ARG A 36 -44.65 44.66 -7.92
C ARG A 36 -44.10 45.12 -9.26
N ALA A 37 -43.04 45.90 -9.20
CA ALA A 37 -42.22 46.27 -10.36
C ALA A 37 -40.76 46.02 -9.99
N ARG A 38 -39.97 45.51 -10.92
CA ARG A 38 -38.54 45.21 -10.71
C ARG A 38 -37.72 45.59 -11.94
N ARG A 39 -36.51 46.11 -11.74
CA ARG A 39 -35.53 46.40 -12.78
C ARG A 39 -34.37 45.42 -12.62
N GLY A 40 -34.25 44.46 -13.53
CA GLY A 40 -33.39 43.28 -13.29
C GLY A 40 -33.79 42.57 -11.99
N ASP A 41 -32.85 42.49 -11.04
CA ASP A 41 -33.06 41.91 -9.71
C ASP A 41 -33.51 42.93 -8.64
N GLU A 42 -33.52 44.23 -8.96
CA GLU A 42 -33.88 45.29 -8.01
C GLU A 42 -35.40 45.49 -7.95
N ARG A 43 -36.02 45.35 -6.77
CA ARG A 43 -37.44 45.65 -6.55
C ARG A 43 -37.65 47.17 -6.43
N LEU A 44 -38.56 47.71 -7.24
CA LEU A 44 -38.94 49.12 -7.23
C LEU A 44 -40.05 49.38 -6.22
N ALA A 45 -39.97 50.50 -5.51
CA ALA A 45 -40.97 50.91 -4.53
C ALA A 45 -42.24 51.44 -5.21
N THR A 46 -43.19 50.55 -5.54
CA THR A 46 -44.47 50.87 -6.22
C THR A 46 -45.47 51.68 -5.38
N GLY A 47 -45.07 52.13 -4.20
CA GLY A 47 -45.76 53.16 -3.42
C GLY A 47 -46.95 52.66 -2.60
N SER A 48 -47.84 53.59 -2.25
CA SER A 48 -49.03 53.33 -1.43
C SER A 48 -50.05 52.42 -2.17
N PRO A 49 -51.01 51.77 -1.47
CA PRO A 49 -52.01 50.90 -2.11
C PRO A 49 -52.76 51.57 -3.27
N GLN A 50 -53.09 52.86 -3.14
CA GLN A 50 -53.71 53.66 -4.21
C GLN A 50 -52.79 53.93 -5.42
N GLN A 51 -51.47 54.01 -5.22
CA GLN A 51 -50.50 54.11 -6.34
C GLN A 51 -50.39 52.76 -7.06
N ARG A 52 -50.40 51.65 -6.32
CA ARG A 52 -50.44 50.30 -6.90
C ARG A 52 -51.76 50.03 -7.64
N ALA A 53 -52.89 50.55 -7.15
CA ALA A 53 -54.18 50.48 -7.84
C ALA A 53 -54.17 51.19 -9.19
N LEU A 54 -53.60 52.40 -9.25
CA LEU A 54 -53.38 53.12 -10.50
C LEU A 54 -52.47 52.33 -11.45
N LEU A 55 -51.37 51.77 -10.94
CA LEU A 55 -50.43 50.98 -11.75
C LEU A 55 -51.10 49.72 -12.31
N ALA A 56 -51.82 48.96 -11.48
CA ALA A 56 -52.55 47.75 -11.88
C ALA A 56 -53.61 48.05 -12.95
N ALA A 57 -54.40 49.13 -12.76
CA ALA A 57 -55.42 49.54 -13.72
C ALA A 57 -54.84 49.87 -15.11
N LEU A 58 -53.60 50.39 -15.15
CA LEU A 58 -52.91 50.72 -16.40
C LEU A 58 -52.21 49.50 -17.03
N LEU A 59 -51.60 48.62 -16.23
CA LEU A 59 -50.94 47.39 -16.72
C LEU A 59 -51.96 46.42 -17.35
N LEU A 60 -53.12 46.23 -16.70
CA LEU A 60 -54.17 45.32 -17.17
C LEU A 60 -54.94 45.84 -18.40
N ARG A 61 -54.62 47.05 -18.88
CA ARG A 61 -55.15 47.62 -20.12
C ARG A 61 -54.23 47.42 -21.32
N GLU A 62 -53.12 46.69 -21.16
CA GLU A 62 -52.23 46.26 -22.25
C GLU A 62 -51.81 47.45 -23.15
N GLY A 63 -51.41 48.55 -22.51
CA GLY A 63 -50.99 49.77 -23.19
C GLY A 63 -52.11 50.69 -23.68
N ARG A 64 -53.39 50.34 -23.55
CA ARG A 64 -54.48 51.27 -23.89
C ARG A 64 -54.56 52.43 -22.89
N THR A 65 -54.74 53.64 -23.41
CA THR A 65 -54.83 54.85 -22.60
C THR A 65 -56.11 54.86 -21.77
N ALA A 66 -55.98 55.11 -20.46
CA ALA A 66 -57.09 55.29 -19.54
C ALA A 66 -57.33 56.78 -19.28
N THR A 67 -58.57 57.25 -19.51
CA THR A 67 -58.93 58.64 -19.23
C THR A 67 -58.94 58.91 -17.72
N ALA A 68 -58.82 60.17 -17.32
CA ALA A 68 -58.86 60.51 -15.90
C ALA A 68 -60.17 60.07 -15.23
N ALA A 69 -61.31 60.13 -15.93
CA ALA A 69 -62.60 59.68 -15.41
C ALA A 69 -62.62 58.16 -15.17
N GLU A 70 -62.11 57.38 -16.13
CA GLU A 70 -62.01 55.92 -16.01
C GLU A 70 -61.08 55.47 -14.88
N LEU A 71 -59.99 56.20 -14.65
CA LEU A 71 -59.08 55.92 -13.54
C LEU A 71 -59.70 56.27 -12.20
N ILE A 72 -60.49 57.36 -12.13
CA ILE A 72 -61.22 57.71 -10.91
C ILE A 72 -62.24 56.63 -10.58
N ASP A 73 -63.02 56.20 -11.56
CA ASP A 73 -64.01 55.12 -11.41
C ASP A 73 -63.33 53.80 -11.02
N ALA A 74 -62.20 53.45 -11.65
CA ALA A 74 -61.47 52.23 -11.33
C ALA A 74 -60.93 52.17 -9.88
N LEU A 75 -60.48 53.30 -9.34
CA LEU A 75 -59.88 53.39 -8.00
C LEU A 75 -60.92 53.55 -6.88
N TRP A 76 -62.00 54.31 -7.13
CA TRP A 76 -62.94 54.72 -6.08
C TRP A 76 -64.42 54.39 -6.38
N GLY A 77 -64.78 54.02 -7.61
CA GLY A 77 -66.16 53.74 -8.00
C GLY A 77 -67.09 54.94 -7.78
N GLU A 78 -68.25 54.69 -7.18
CA GLU A 78 -69.29 55.70 -6.95
C GLU A 78 -68.93 56.74 -5.86
N GLU A 79 -67.86 56.53 -5.08
CA GLU A 79 -67.47 57.41 -3.96
C GLU A 79 -66.06 58.04 -4.13
N PRO A 80 -65.81 58.85 -5.18
CA PRO A 80 -64.51 59.49 -5.37
C PRO A 80 -64.28 60.66 -4.40
N PRO A 81 -63.04 60.89 -3.93
CA PRO A 81 -62.72 62.05 -3.10
C PRO A 81 -62.91 63.37 -3.87
N SER A 82 -63.23 64.47 -3.16
CA SER A 82 -63.50 65.79 -3.76
C SER A 82 -62.35 66.36 -4.62
N GLN A 83 -61.12 65.85 -4.44
CA GLN A 83 -59.95 66.17 -5.25
C GLN A 83 -59.38 64.95 -6.02
N ALA A 84 -60.23 64.01 -6.46
CA ALA A 84 -59.81 62.78 -7.14
C ALA A 84 -58.89 63.01 -8.35
N LEU A 85 -59.20 63.99 -9.20
CA LEU A 85 -58.35 64.32 -10.35
C LEU A 85 -56.93 64.77 -9.95
N ALA A 86 -56.80 65.53 -8.85
CA ALA A 86 -55.51 65.95 -8.31
C ALA A 86 -54.76 64.77 -7.67
N ALA A 87 -55.48 63.85 -7.02
CA ALA A 87 -54.92 62.63 -6.46
C ALA A 87 -54.33 61.72 -7.56
N VAL A 88 -55.07 61.46 -8.65
CA VAL A 88 -54.58 60.67 -9.80
C VAL A 88 -53.31 61.28 -10.40
N ARG A 89 -53.28 62.61 -10.58
CA ARG A 89 -52.08 63.32 -11.06
C ARG A 89 -50.88 63.15 -10.13
N THR A 90 -51.13 63.18 -8.81
CA THR A 90 -50.10 62.99 -7.78
C THR A 90 -49.57 61.56 -7.79
N TYR A 91 -50.44 60.56 -7.90
CA TYR A 91 -50.03 59.15 -7.99
C TYR A 91 -49.24 58.88 -9.27
N ALA A 92 -49.69 59.38 -10.42
CA ALA A 92 -48.96 59.27 -11.68
C ALA A 92 -47.59 59.95 -11.63
N SER A 93 -47.50 61.13 -10.99
CA SER A 93 -46.22 61.82 -10.78
C SER A 93 -45.25 61.03 -9.90
N ARG A 94 -45.74 60.39 -8.83
CA ARG A 94 -44.91 59.54 -7.95
C ARG A 94 -44.46 58.27 -8.65
N LEU A 95 -45.32 57.62 -9.40
CA LEU A 95 -44.96 56.44 -10.21
C LEU A 95 -43.92 56.78 -11.27
N ARG A 96 -44.00 57.95 -11.93
CA ARG A 96 -42.98 58.41 -12.90
C ARG A 96 -41.59 58.62 -12.30
N LYS A 97 -41.48 58.87 -11.00
CA LYS A 97 -40.16 58.98 -10.33
C LYS A 97 -39.53 57.62 -10.07
N VAL A 98 -40.34 56.57 -10.05
CA VAL A 98 -39.92 55.20 -9.72
C VAL A 98 -39.72 54.38 -10.99
N LEU A 99 -40.58 54.55 -11.99
CA LEU A 99 -40.51 53.86 -13.28
C LEU A 99 -39.57 54.58 -14.26
N ASP A 100 -39.08 53.84 -15.26
CA ASP A 100 -38.20 54.39 -16.29
C ASP A 100 -38.89 55.50 -17.11
N PRO A 101 -38.13 56.53 -17.56
CA PRO A 101 -38.66 57.57 -18.43
C PRO A 101 -39.30 56.97 -19.68
N GLY A 102 -40.55 57.33 -19.97
CA GLY A 102 -41.29 56.83 -21.14
C GLY A 102 -42.19 55.62 -20.87
N VAL A 103 -42.11 54.99 -19.69
CA VAL A 103 -43.00 53.87 -19.33
C VAL A 103 -44.42 54.35 -19.00
N LEU A 104 -44.56 55.39 -18.18
CA LEU A 104 -45.87 55.99 -17.85
C LEU A 104 -46.10 57.29 -18.64
N VAL A 105 -46.80 57.18 -19.78
CA VAL A 105 -47.06 58.31 -20.69
C VAL A 105 -48.38 59.01 -20.39
N SER A 106 -48.43 60.32 -20.63
CA SER A 106 -49.68 61.09 -20.65
C SER A 106 -50.08 61.28 -22.10
N GLU A 107 -51.22 60.72 -22.48
CA GLU A 107 -51.73 60.72 -23.86
C GLU A 107 -53.22 61.06 -23.81
N SER A 108 -53.72 61.91 -24.71
CA SER A 108 -55.16 62.21 -24.88
C SER A 108 -55.93 62.55 -23.59
N GLY A 109 -55.32 63.27 -22.65
CA GLY A 109 -55.95 63.65 -21.38
C GLY A 109 -56.03 62.53 -20.33
N GLY A 110 -55.36 61.39 -20.57
CA GLY A 110 -55.29 60.23 -19.71
C GLY A 110 -53.85 59.76 -19.44
N TYR A 111 -53.72 58.52 -18.98
CA TYR A 111 -52.45 57.84 -18.71
C TYR A 111 -52.42 56.46 -19.37
N ALA A 112 -51.24 56.03 -19.82
CA ALA A 112 -51.00 54.68 -20.32
C ALA A 112 -49.64 54.17 -19.84
N VAL A 113 -49.51 52.86 -19.63
CA VAL A 113 -48.22 52.21 -19.38
C VAL A 113 -47.76 51.52 -20.66
N ARG A 114 -46.60 51.94 -21.19
CA ARG A 114 -45.94 51.36 -22.37
C ARG A 114 -44.76 50.55 -21.87
N VAL A 115 -44.82 49.23 -22.02
CA VAL A 115 -43.73 48.34 -21.62
C VAL A 115 -42.97 47.91 -22.89
N PRO A 116 -41.64 48.14 -22.97
CA PRO A 116 -40.91 48.01 -24.24
C PRO A 116 -40.46 46.57 -24.60
N ALA A 117 -40.54 45.62 -23.68
CA ALA A 117 -40.07 44.24 -23.90
C ALA A 117 -41.24 43.23 -23.85
N GLU A 118 -41.22 42.27 -24.77
CA GLU A 118 -42.07 41.07 -24.70
C GLU A 118 -41.76 40.31 -23.39
N GLY A 119 -42.79 39.78 -22.73
CA GLY A 119 -42.65 39.08 -21.45
C GLY A 119 -42.36 39.95 -20.21
N ALA A 120 -42.52 41.27 -20.32
CA ALA A 120 -42.30 42.19 -19.21
C ALA A 120 -43.45 42.24 -18.17
N LEU A 121 -44.58 41.61 -18.44
CA LEU A 121 -45.71 41.46 -17.52
C LEU A 121 -45.98 39.95 -17.32
N ASP A 122 -45.96 39.49 -16.07
CA ASP A 122 -46.22 38.09 -15.71
C ASP A 122 -47.56 37.56 -16.27
N LEU A 123 -48.61 38.39 -16.31
CA LEU A 123 -49.90 38.05 -16.92
C LEU A 123 -49.78 37.78 -18.43
N ALA A 124 -48.97 38.56 -19.16
CA ALA A 124 -48.76 38.34 -20.59
C ALA A 124 -47.98 37.03 -20.83
N VAL A 125 -46.95 36.77 -20.04
CA VAL A 125 -46.20 35.50 -20.06
C VAL A 125 -47.12 34.32 -19.76
N ALA A 126 -47.98 34.44 -18.76
CA ALA A 126 -48.94 33.40 -18.41
C ALA A 126 -49.93 33.11 -19.56
N GLN A 127 -50.38 34.15 -20.26
CA GLN A 127 -51.29 33.99 -21.41
C GLN A 127 -50.60 33.32 -22.60
N GLU A 128 -49.36 33.68 -22.88
CA GLU A 128 -48.54 33.07 -23.94
C GLU A 128 -48.30 31.58 -23.65
N TRP A 129 -47.87 31.25 -22.43
CA TRP A 129 -47.65 29.86 -22.02
C TRP A 129 -48.96 29.06 -21.96
N ALA A 130 -50.07 29.65 -21.52
CA ALA A 130 -51.37 28.98 -21.59
C ALA A 130 -51.78 28.67 -23.05
N ALA A 131 -51.54 29.58 -23.98
CA ALA A 131 -51.81 29.35 -25.40
C ALA A 131 -50.86 28.30 -26.02
N GLU A 132 -49.60 28.24 -25.58
CA GLU A 132 -48.66 27.19 -25.96
C GLU A 132 -49.10 25.81 -25.44
N ALA A 133 -49.51 25.73 -24.18
CA ALA A 133 -50.01 24.51 -23.58
C ALA A 133 -51.25 23.97 -24.33
N GLU A 134 -52.17 24.85 -24.72
CA GLU A 134 -53.36 24.45 -25.48
C GLU A 134 -53.01 23.94 -26.89
N LYS A 135 -52.01 24.56 -27.54
CA LYS A 135 -51.49 24.06 -28.83
C LYS A 135 -50.85 22.69 -28.68
N ALA A 136 -50.07 22.47 -27.63
CA ALA A 136 -49.43 21.19 -27.33
C ALA A 136 -50.48 20.10 -27.03
N ARG A 137 -51.51 20.43 -26.23
CA ARG A 137 -52.66 19.57 -25.95
C ARG A 137 -53.38 19.18 -27.25
N THR A 138 -53.67 20.15 -28.12
CA THR A 138 -54.32 19.90 -29.42
C THR A 138 -53.45 19.03 -30.35
N ALA A 139 -52.13 19.14 -30.25
CA ALA A 139 -51.17 18.32 -31.01
C ALA A 139 -50.96 16.91 -30.42
N GLY A 140 -51.58 16.58 -29.27
CA GLY A 140 -51.45 15.30 -28.60
C GLY A 140 -50.22 15.16 -27.69
N ASP A 141 -49.43 16.23 -27.52
CA ASP A 141 -48.29 16.25 -26.59
C ASP A 141 -48.74 16.69 -25.20
N LEU A 142 -49.43 15.77 -24.51
CA LEU A 142 -49.96 16.02 -23.17
C LEU A 142 -48.85 16.29 -22.14
N SER A 143 -47.65 15.74 -22.34
CA SER A 143 -46.51 15.91 -21.43
C SER A 143 -45.97 17.34 -21.50
N HIS A 144 -45.72 17.85 -22.70
CA HIS A 144 -45.31 19.25 -22.89
C HIS A 144 -46.41 20.21 -22.43
N ALA A 145 -47.68 19.94 -22.78
CA ALA A 145 -48.81 20.75 -22.34
C ALA A 145 -48.90 20.85 -20.80
N ARG A 146 -48.73 19.73 -20.10
CA ARG A 146 -48.72 19.66 -18.63
C ARG A 146 -47.55 20.45 -18.03
N GLU A 147 -46.34 20.30 -18.57
CA GLU A 147 -45.16 21.01 -18.08
C GLU A 147 -45.32 22.53 -18.22
N VAL A 148 -45.81 22.98 -19.37
CA VAL A 148 -46.07 24.40 -19.63
C VAL A 148 -47.16 24.93 -18.69
N LEU A 149 -48.27 24.22 -18.48
CA LEU A 149 -49.30 24.64 -17.50
C LEU A 149 -48.78 24.71 -16.05
N ASN A 150 -47.90 23.79 -15.64
CA ASN A 150 -47.27 23.85 -14.32
C ASN A 150 -46.43 25.12 -14.16
N ARG A 151 -45.65 25.48 -15.19
CA ARG A 151 -44.87 26.73 -15.20
C ARG A 151 -45.79 27.96 -15.18
N THR A 152 -46.87 27.95 -15.94
CA THR A 152 -47.88 29.02 -15.96
C THR A 152 -48.50 29.22 -14.58
N LEU A 153 -48.98 28.16 -13.94
CA LEU A 153 -49.58 28.21 -12.60
C LEU A 153 -48.55 28.64 -11.53
N GLY A 154 -47.27 28.35 -11.73
CA GLY A 154 -46.17 28.81 -10.88
C GLY A 154 -45.93 30.32 -10.88
N LEU A 155 -46.54 31.08 -11.81
CA LEU A 155 -46.47 32.54 -11.83
C LEU A 155 -47.36 33.20 -10.77
N TRP A 156 -48.36 32.47 -10.22
CA TRP A 156 -49.21 33.00 -9.16
C TRP A 156 -48.51 32.97 -7.80
N ASP A 157 -48.19 34.15 -7.25
CA ASP A 157 -47.69 34.35 -5.88
C ASP A 157 -48.84 34.77 -4.94
N GLY A 158 -49.73 33.82 -4.63
CA GLY A 158 -50.89 34.05 -3.75
C GLY A 158 -52.13 34.61 -4.47
N GLU A 159 -52.85 35.53 -3.80
CA GLU A 159 -54.01 36.24 -4.37
C GLU A 159 -53.52 37.27 -5.40
N ALA A 160 -54.05 37.23 -6.63
CA ALA A 160 -53.72 38.21 -7.66
C ALA A 160 -54.06 39.62 -7.16
N LEU A 161 -53.24 40.63 -7.49
CA LEU A 161 -53.43 42.01 -7.03
C LEU A 161 -53.57 42.18 -5.50
N ALA A 162 -52.97 41.29 -4.69
CA ALA A 162 -53.08 41.33 -3.23
C ALA A 162 -52.75 42.72 -2.65
N GLY A 163 -53.62 43.22 -1.78
CA GLY A 163 -53.46 44.52 -1.10
C GLY A 163 -53.67 45.74 -2.00
N VAL A 164 -54.36 45.59 -3.14
CA VAL A 164 -54.77 46.68 -4.04
C VAL A 164 -56.26 46.98 -3.87
N PRO A 165 -56.63 48.20 -3.43
CA PRO A 165 -58.03 48.60 -3.25
C PRO A 165 -58.68 49.05 -4.56
N GLY A 166 -60.01 49.11 -4.57
CA GLY A 166 -60.82 49.70 -5.63
C GLY A 166 -61.64 48.67 -6.41
N PRO A 167 -62.79 49.09 -6.98
CA PRO A 167 -63.73 48.19 -7.65
C PRO A 167 -63.14 47.48 -8.87
N TYR A 168 -62.24 48.14 -9.61
CA TYR A 168 -61.59 47.52 -10.78
C TYR A 168 -60.64 46.39 -10.37
N ALA A 169 -59.88 46.58 -9.29
CA ALA A 169 -58.97 45.54 -8.78
C ALA A 169 -59.74 44.32 -8.26
N GLU A 170 -60.88 44.53 -7.61
CA GLU A 170 -61.78 43.45 -7.17
C GLU A 170 -62.32 42.64 -8.36
N ALA A 171 -62.84 43.33 -9.39
CA ALA A 171 -63.34 42.66 -10.59
C ALA A 171 -62.25 41.86 -11.32
N GLN A 172 -61.03 42.37 -11.38
CA GLN A 172 -59.90 41.64 -11.98
C GLN A 172 -59.42 40.48 -11.11
N ARG A 173 -59.48 40.59 -9.77
CA ARG A 173 -59.20 39.46 -8.87
C ARG A 173 -60.12 38.29 -9.14
N VAL A 174 -61.42 38.53 -9.20
CA VAL A 174 -62.41 37.49 -9.53
C VAL A 174 -62.15 36.88 -10.90
N ARG A 175 -61.88 37.70 -11.92
CA ARG A 175 -61.58 37.22 -13.28
C ARG A 175 -60.31 36.37 -13.35
N LEU A 176 -59.22 36.79 -12.70
CA LEU A 176 -57.93 36.11 -12.72
C LEU A 176 -57.96 34.82 -11.91
N GLU A 177 -58.69 34.80 -10.80
CA GLU A 177 -58.92 33.59 -10.02
C GLU A 177 -59.75 32.56 -10.81
N GLU A 178 -60.80 33.01 -11.50
CA GLU A 178 -61.58 32.13 -12.38
C GLU A 178 -60.72 31.53 -13.51
N TRP A 179 -59.82 32.33 -14.09
CA TRP A 179 -58.89 31.85 -15.11
C TRP A 179 -57.87 30.85 -14.54
N ARG A 180 -57.30 31.12 -13.36
CA ARG A 180 -56.40 30.21 -12.66
C ARG A 180 -57.06 28.85 -12.40
N LEU A 181 -58.30 28.86 -11.95
CA LEU A 181 -59.07 27.63 -11.70
C LEU A 181 -59.31 26.85 -13.00
N GLY A 182 -59.58 27.52 -14.12
CA GLY A 182 -59.67 26.88 -15.42
C GLY A 182 -58.35 26.20 -15.85
N LEU A 183 -57.20 26.84 -15.60
CA LEU A 183 -55.89 26.25 -15.90
C LEU A 183 -55.59 25.04 -15.00
N LEU A 184 -55.96 25.10 -13.72
CA LEU A 184 -55.86 23.97 -12.79
C LEU A 184 -56.73 22.79 -13.24
N GLU A 185 -57.97 23.05 -13.65
CA GLU A 185 -58.88 22.03 -14.17
C GLU A 185 -58.29 21.36 -15.41
N SER A 186 -57.76 22.12 -16.37
CA SER A 186 -57.11 21.57 -17.57
C SER A 186 -55.88 20.73 -17.27
N ARG A 187 -55.05 21.16 -16.30
CA ARG A 187 -53.88 20.39 -15.87
C ARG A 187 -54.28 19.07 -15.22
N LEU A 188 -55.26 19.10 -14.32
CA LEU A 188 -55.75 17.91 -13.61
C LEU A 188 -56.44 16.93 -14.56
N ASP A 189 -57.16 17.42 -15.57
CA ASP A 189 -57.71 16.61 -16.66
C ASP A 189 -56.60 15.83 -17.38
N MET A 190 -55.48 16.48 -17.73
CA MET A 190 -54.32 15.83 -18.36
C MET A 190 -53.58 14.86 -17.42
N ASP A 191 -53.44 15.20 -16.14
CA ASP A 191 -52.88 14.29 -15.12
C ASP A 191 -53.70 12.99 -15.08
N LEU A 192 -55.03 13.10 -15.16
CA LEU A 192 -55.90 11.93 -15.23
C LEU A 192 -55.83 11.21 -16.57
N GLU A 193 -55.55 11.85 -17.70
CA GLU A 193 -55.31 11.15 -18.97
C GLU A 193 -53.98 10.37 -18.96
N GLN A 194 -52.95 10.89 -18.28
CA GLN A 194 -51.61 10.29 -18.20
C GLN A 194 -51.47 9.17 -17.15
N GLY A 195 -52.52 8.85 -16.40
CA GLY A 195 -52.49 7.79 -15.39
C GLY A 195 -52.14 8.24 -13.96
N CYS A 196 -51.95 9.54 -13.72
CA CYS A 196 -51.58 10.09 -12.40
C CYS A 196 -52.78 10.19 -11.42
N HIS A 197 -53.68 9.20 -11.42
CA HIS A 197 -54.96 9.29 -10.70
C HIS A 197 -54.79 9.36 -9.18
N ALA A 198 -53.90 8.56 -8.60
CA ALA A 198 -53.72 8.48 -7.15
C ALA A 198 -53.11 9.77 -6.56
N GLU A 199 -52.18 10.39 -7.31
CA GLU A 199 -51.54 11.65 -6.93
C GLU A 199 -52.54 12.82 -6.98
N ALA A 200 -53.40 12.85 -8.01
CA ALA A 200 -54.40 13.89 -8.20
C ALA A 200 -55.51 13.90 -7.13
N VAL A 201 -55.82 12.76 -6.48
CA VAL A 201 -56.89 12.67 -5.47
C VAL A 201 -56.68 13.64 -4.31
N SER A 202 -55.45 13.77 -3.80
CA SER A 202 -55.16 14.63 -2.64
C SER A 202 -55.39 16.11 -2.96
N GLU A 203 -54.92 16.54 -4.14
CA GLU A 203 -55.07 17.93 -4.60
C GLU A 203 -56.53 18.25 -4.96
N LEU A 204 -57.22 17.35 -5.66
CA LEU A 204 -58.65 17.48 -5.97
C LEU A 204 -59.52 17.51 -4.71
N THR A 205 -59.16 16.76 -3.66
CA THR A 205 -59.86 16.83 -2.37
C THR A 205 -59.74 18.21 -1.73
N ALA A 206 -58.54 18.81 -1.75
CA ALA A 206 -58.34 20.16 -1.22
C ALA A 206 -59.09 21.22 -2.05
N LEU A 207 -59.04 21.13 -3.38
CA LEU A 207 -59.72 22.05 -4.29
C LEU A 207 -61.25 21.97 -4.20
N THR A 208 -61.81 20.77 -4.04
CA THR A 208 -63.27 20.60 -3.86
C THR A 208 -63.76 21.07 -2.49
N ALA A 209 -62.91 21.09 -1.46
CA ALA A 209 -63.22 21.71 -0.18
C ALA A 209 -63.19 23.25 -0.27
N ALA A 210 -62.23 23.81 -1.01
CA ALA A 210 -62.09 25.27 -1.20
C ALA A 210 -63.17 25.87 -2.14
N TYR A 211 -63.56 25.13 -3.19
CA TYR A 211 -64.55 25.56 -4.19
C TYR A 211 -65.72 24.57 -4.27
N PRO A 212 -66.54 24.46 -3.20
CA PRO A 212 -67.47 23.35 -3.05
C PRO A 212 -68.61 23.35 -4.07
N LEU A 213 -68.94 24.49 -4.70
CA LEU A 213 -69.98 24.59 -5.74
C LEU A 213 -69.46 24.34 -7.17
N ARG A 214 -68.14 24.12 -7.36
CA ARG A 214 -67.53 23.95 -8.69
C ARG A 214 -67.58 22.49 -9.13
N GLU A 215 -68.65 22.14 -9.86
CA GLU A 215 -68.96 20.76 -10.25
C GLU A 215 -67.85 20.05 -11.03
N ARG A 216 -67.07 20.77 -11.85
CA ARG A 216 -65.99 20.18 -12.66
C ARG A 216 -64.86 19.56 -11.84
N LEU A 217 -64.45 20.20 -10.74
CA LEU A 217 -63.45 19.64 -9.82
C LEU A 217 -63.97 18.35 -9.15
N ARG A 218 -65.28 18.31 -8.86
CA ARG A 218 -65.93 17.12 -8.30
C ARG A 218 -66.05 15.99 -9.33
N GLU A 219 -66.31 16.32 -10.61
CA GLU A 219 -66.24 15.35 -11.71
C GLU A 219 -64.83 14.72 -11.81
N LEU A 220 -63.77 15.54 -11.79
CA LEU A 220 -62.38 15.06 -11.84
C LEU A 220 -62.05 14.19 -10.61
N LEU A 221 -62.49 14.58 -9.41
CA LEU A 221 -62.30 13.78 -8.18
C LEU A 221 -63.01 12.42 -8.26
N MET A 222 -64.26 12.41 -8.74
CA MET A 222 -65.01 11.17 -8.95
C MET A 222 -64.30 10.23 -9.93
N LEU A 223 -63.77 10.77 -11.04
CA LEU A 223 -63.04 10.00 -12.03
C LEU A 223 -61.71 9.46 -11.48
N ALA A 224 -60.96 10.29 -10.76
CA ALA A 224 -59.70 9.90 -10.13
C ALA A 224 -59.89 8.77 -9.11
N LEU A 225 -60.87 8.90 -8.21
CA LEU A 225 -61.22 7.87 -7.22
C LEU A 225 -61.66 6.56 -7.89
N TYR A 226 -62.49 6.64 -8.93
CA TYR A 226 -62.91 5.47 -9.69
C TYR A 226 -61.72 4.75 -10.36
N ARG A 227 -60.84 5.48 -11.05
CA ARG A 227 -59.64 4.93 -11.70
C ARG A 227 -58.59 4.40 -10.70
N SER A 228 -58.60 4.88 -9.46
CA SER A 228 -57.81 4.32 -8.34
C SER A 228 -58.48 3.13 -7.65
N GLY A 229 -59.56 2.56 -8.19
CA GLY A 229 -60.26 1.41 -7.62
C GLY A 229 -61.16 1.74 -6.41
N ARG A 230 -61.36 3.03 -6.09
CA ARG A 230 -62.14 3.52 -4.94
C ARG A 230 -63.56 3.91 -5.36
N GLN A 231 -64.28 2.99 -6.02
CA GLN A 231 -65.60 3.25 -6.60
C GLN A 231 -66.63 3.74 -5.58
N ALA A 232 -66.65 3.18 -4.37
CA ALA A 232 -67.59 3.58 -3.31
C ALA A 232 -67.42 5.06 -2.92
N GLU A 233 -66.17 5.53 -2.85
CA GLU A 233 -65.84 6.90 -2.51
C GLU A 233 -66.17 7.87 -3.66
N ALA A 234 -65.96 7.47 -4.92
CA ALA A 234 -66.41 8.24 -6.07
C ALA A 234 -67.94 8.46 -6.06
N LEU A 235 -68.71 7.44 -5.69
CA LEU A 235 -70.18 7.58 -5.57
C LEU A 235 -70.59 8.41 -4.34
N ALA A 236 -69.82 8.36 -3.25
CA ALA A 236 -70.04 9.24 -2.10
C ALA A 236 -69.86 10.72 -2.47
N VAL A 237 -68.83 11.07 -3.25
CA VAL A 237 -68.63 12.44 -3.77
C VAL A 237 -69.85 12.91 -4.56
N TYR A 238 -70.45 12.07 -5.40
CA TYR A 238 -71.68 12.44 -6.11
C TYR A 238 -72.85 12.74 -5.15
N ALA A 239 -73.09 11.85 -4.17
CA ALA A 239 -74.18 11.99 -3.22
C ALA A 239 -74.05 13.28 -2.40
N ASP A 240 -72.82 13.59 -1.96
CA ASP A 240 -72.50 14.83 -1.25
C ASP A 240 -72.69 16.06 -2.13
N THR A 241 -72.29 15.98 -3.40
CA THR A 241 -72.48 17.09 -4.36
C THR A 241 -73.96 17.38 -4.60
N ARG A 242 -74.77 16.35 -4.79
CA ARG A 242 -76.22 16.51 -5.01
C ARG A 242 -76.91 17.14 -3.81
N ARG A 243 -76.54 16.71 -2.60
CA ARG A 243 -77.07 17.30 -1.36
C ARG A 243 -76.69 18.78 -1.26
N LEU A 244 -75.41 19.11 -1.45
CA LEU A 244 -74.93 20.49 -1.37
C LEU A 244 -75.61 21.41 -2.39
N LEU A 245 -75.72 21.01 -3.66
CA LEU A 245 -76.34 21.83 -4.70
C LEU A 245 -77.84 22.05 -4.47
N ALA A 246 -78.53 21.03 -3.93
CA ALA A 246 -79.94 21.15 -3.56
C ALA A 246 -80.14 22.09 -2.37
N GLU A 247 -79.25 22.05 -1.37
CA GLU A 247 -79.29 22.89 -0.17
C GLU A 247 -78.93 24.36 -0.45
N GLU A 248 -77.85 24.60 -1.18
CA GLU A 248 -77.31 25.96 -1.40
C GLU A 248 -77.95 26.70 -2.58
N LEU A 249 -78.29 25.98 -3.66
CA LEU A 249 -78.72 26.58 -4.92
C LEU A 249 -80.11 26.11 -5.39
N GLY A 250 -80.68 25.07 -4.75
CA GLY A 250 -81.99 24.51 -5.14
C GLY A 250 -81.98 23.82 -6.51
N VAL A 251 -80.81 23.42 -7.02
CA VAL A 251 -80.65 22.83 -8.35
C VAL A 251 -80.08 21.41 -8.29
N ASP A 252 -80.39 20.61 -9.30
CA ASP A 252 -79.78 19.29 -9.51
C ASP A 252 -78.40 19.38 -10.17
N PRO A 253 -77.49 18.41 -9.95
CA PRO A 253 -76.18 18.37 -10.60
C PRO A 253 -76.24 18.37 -12.13
N ARG A 254 -75.26 18.95 -12.80
CA ARG A 254 -75.15 19.04 -14.26
C ARG A 254 -75.13 17.67 -14.95
N ALA A 255 -75.42 17.70 -16.25
CA ALA A 255 -75.46 16.50 -17.09
C ALA A 255 -74.14 15.70 -17.08
N GLY A 256 -72.98 16.38 -17.05
CA GLY A 256 -71.66 15.75 -16.98
C GLY A 256 -71.50 14.87 -15.74
N LEU A 257 -71.71 15.43 -14.55
CA LEU A 257 -71.65 14.70 -13.28
C LEU A 257 -72.67 13.54 -13.19
N ARG A 258 -73.91 13.75 -13.67
CA ARG A 258 -74.93 12.67 -13.74
C ARG A 258 -74.53 11.54 -14.69
N GLN A 259 -73.92 11.87 -15.82
CA GLN A 259 -73.46 10.89 -16.79
C GLN A 259 -72.27 10.10 -16.24
N LEU A 260 -71.32 10.76 -15.58
CA LEU A 260 -70.19 10.11 -14.92
C LEU A 260 -70.67 9.12 -13.84
N GLN A 261 -71.64 9.51 -13.00
CA GLN A 261 -72.24 8.61 -12.01
C GLN A 261 -72.85 7.36 -12.67
N ARG A 262 -73.62 7.53 -13.75
CA ARG A 262 -74.22 6.39 -14.48
C ARG A 262 -73.17 5.45 -15.04
N ARG A 263 -72.12 5.99 -15.66
CA ARG A 263 -71.02 5.21 -16.22
C ARG A 263 -70.23 4.46 -15.14
N ILE A 264 -69.99 5.09 -13.98
CA ILE A 264 -69.36 4.44 -12.81
C ILE A 264 -70.24 3.32 -12.24
N LEU A 265 -71.56 3.51 -12.16
CA LEU A 265 -72.50 2.46 -11.70
C LEU A 265 -72.58 1.27 -12.66
N GLN A 266 -72.35 1.50 -13.96
CA GLN A 266 -72.34 0.48 -15.00
C GLN A 266 -70.97 -0.22 -15.14
N ALA A 267 -69.97 0.18 -14.34
CA ALA A 267 -68.59 -0.28 -14.44
C ALA A 267 -68.04 -0.17 -15.88
N ASP A 268 -68.30 0.97 -16.52
CA ASP A 268 -67.91 1.23 -17.91
C ASP A 268 -66.40 1.03 -18.11
N PRO A 269 -65.95 0.05 -18.93
CA PRO A 269 -64.53 -0.23 -19.15
C PRO A 269 -63.80 0.93 -19.81
N GLU A 270 -64.46 1.78 -20.60
CA GLU A 270 -63.86 2.98 -21.19
C GLU A 270 -63.52 4.06 -20.14
N LEU A 271 -64.10 3.98 -18.94
CA LEU A 271 -63.68 4.84 -17.82
C LEU A 271 -62.43 4.31 -17.11
N ALA A 272 -62.22 2.99 -17.13
CA ALA A 272 -61.13 2.29 -16.46
C ALA A 272 -59.83 2.28 -17.29
N GLU A 273 -59.93 2.32 -18.62
CA GLU A 273 -58.78 2.36 -19.52
C GLU A 273 -58.33 3.82 -19.79
N PRO A 274 -57.04 4.17 -19.63
CA PRO A 274 -56.50 5.41 -20.17
C PRO A 274 -56.60 5.39 -21.70
N SER A 275 -57.15 6.45 -22.31
CA SER A 275 -57.17 6.60 -23.77
C SER A 275 -55.73 6.76 -24.29
N ALA A 276 -55.28 5.75 -25.02
CA ALA A 276 -53.99 5.59 -25.72
C ALA A 276 -52.78 5.19 -24.85
N PRO A 277 -52.22 3.98 -25.04
CA PRO A 277 -50.84 3.69 -24.61
C PRO A 277 -49.90 4.38 -25.62
N ALA A 278 -49.52 5.63 -25.34
CA ALA A 278 -48.25 6.12 -25.85
C ALA A 278 -47.15 5.22 -25.28
N ALA A 279 -46.21 4.81 -26.14
CA ALA A 279 -45.10 3.94 -25.78
C ALA A 279 -44.56 4.31 -24.40
N GLN A 280 -44.59 3.35 -23.46
CA GLN A 280 -43.89 3.51 -22.19
C GLN A 280 -42.51 4.08 -22.52
N PRO A 281 -42.11 5.24 -21.96
CA PRO A 281 -40.68 5.55 -21.98
C PRO A 281 -40.05 4.33 -21.35
N ALA A 282 -39.23 3.60 -22.12
CA ALA A 282 -38.53 2.43 -21.63
C ALA A 282 -38.00 2.81 -20.25
N VAL A 283 -38.42 2.10 -19.19
CA VAL A 283 -37.99 2.39 -17.81
C VAL A 283 -36.50 2.66 -17.93
N VAL A 284 -36.09 3.92 -17.76
CA VAL A 284 -34.70 4.31 -17.97
C VAL A 284 -33.99 3.66 -16.80
N ARG A 285 -33.54 2.42 -17.00
CA ARG A 285 -32.81 1.66 -16.01
C ARG A 285 -31.62 2.53 -15.67
N VAL A 286 -31.59 3.05 -14.45
CA VAL A 286 -30.49 3.87 -13.97
C VAL A 286 -29.25 3.01 -14.11
N ARG A 287 -28.24 3.53 -14.82
CA ARG A 287 -26.93 2.89 -15.00
C ARG A 287 -25.92 3.63 -14.14
N PRO A 288 -25.65 3.15 -12.91
CA PRO A 288 -24.67 3.80 -12.04
C PRO A 288 -23.31 3.88 -12.74
N ALA A 289 -22.61 5.01 -12.61
CA ALA A 289 -21.24 5.19 -13.08
C ALA A 289 -20.40 5.79 -11.95
N GLN A 290 -20.22 5.02 -10.88
CA GLN A 290 -19.69 5.52 -9.60
C GLN A 290 -18.17 5.35 -9.44
N LEU A 291 -17.47 4.81 -10.44
CA LEU A 291 -16.03 4.55 -10.33
C LEU A 291 -15.24 5.86 -10.11
N PRO A 292 -14.32 5.89 -9.12
CA PRO A 292 -13.41 7.00 -8.92
C PRO A 292 -12.52 7.27 -10.14
N ALA A 293 -11.93 8.47 -10.23
CA ALA A 293 -10.96 8.77 -11.28
C ALA A 293 -9.73 7.86 -11.22
N THR A 294 -9.25 7.40 -12.37
CA THR A 294 -7.96 6.69 -12.46
C THR A 294 -6.79 7.66 -12.30
N VAL A 295 -5.65 7.16 -11.82
CA VAL A 295 -4.40 7.93 -11.78
C VAL A 295 -3.76 8.02 -13.18
N PRO A 296 -3.30 9.19 -13.64
CA PRO A 296 -2.71 9.38 -14.97
C PRO A 296 -1.31 8.79 -15.12
N ASP A 297 -0.65 8.51 -14.01
CA ASP A 297 0.70 7.95 -13.90
C ASP A 297 0.67 6.54 -13.29
N PHE A 298 -0.33 5.74 -13.69
CA PHE A 298 -0.31 4.30 -13.42
C PHE A 298 0.91 3.66 -14.10
N THR A 299 1.70 2.89 -13.35
CA THR A 299 2.97 2.31 -13.80
C THR A 299 3.08 0.88 -13.29
N GLY A 300 3.59 -0.03 -14.13
CA GLY A 300 3.82 -1.44 -13.77
C GLY A 300 2.54 -2.27 -13.65
N ARG A 301 2.67 -3.46 -13.06
CA ARG A 301 1.58 -4.39 -12.72
C ARG A 301 0.76 -4.90 -13.90
N SER A 302 1.34 -4.89 -15.10
CA SER A 302 0.69 -5.34 -16.33
C SER A 302 0.20 -6.79 -16.23
N ALA A 303 0.91 -7.66 -15.49
CA ALA A 303 0.50 -9.04 -15.26
C ALA A 303 -0.83 -9.11 -14.49
N PHE A 304 -0.94 -8.42 -13.34
CA PHE A 304 -2.16 -8.37 -12.54
C PHE A 304 -3.31 -7.69 -13.27
N VAL A 305 -3.05 -6.62 -14.03
CA VAL A 305 -4.07 -5.93 -14.82
C VAL A 305 -4.67 -6.89 -15.86
N ARG A 306 -3.83 -7.64 -16.57
CA ARG A 306 -4.27 -8.63 -17.56
C ARG A 306 -5.03 -9.78 -16.89
N GLU A 307 -4.49 -10.34 -15.82
CA GLU A 307 -5.09 -11.45 -15.08
C GLU A 307 -6.48 -11.09 -14.54
N LEU A 308 -6.61 -9.99 -13.80
CA LEU A 308 -7.89 -9.53 -13.26
C LEU A 308 -8.85 -9.13 -14.38
N GLY A 309 -8.36 -8.51 -15.45
CA GLY A 309 -9.15 -8.18 -16.63
C GLY A 309 -9.73 -9.43 -17.31
N GLU A 310 -8.95 -10.49 -17.47
CA GLU A 310 -9.41 -11.77 -18.04
C GLU A 310 -10.47 -12.43 -17.15
N VAL A 311 -10.28 -12.42 -15.82
CA VAL A 311 -11.26 -12.96 -14.85
C VAL A 311 -12.58 -12.20 -14.93
N LEU A 312 -12.53 -10.86 -14.95
CA LEU A 312 -13.74 -10.02 -15.04
C LEU A 312 -14.44 -10.13 -16.39
N ALA A 313 -13.69 -10.24 -17.50
CA ALA A 313 -14.25 -10.40 -18.84
C ALA A 313 -15.03 -11.72 -18.98
N ARG A 314 -14.49 -12.83 -18.45
CA ARG A 314 -15.18 -14.13 -18.45
C ARG A 314 -16.52 -14.09 -17.70
N ALA A 315 -16.62 -13.26 -16.66
CA ALA A 315 -17.87 -13.06 -15.91
C ALA A 315 -18.90 -12.22 -16.69
N GLY A 316 -18.46 -11.26 -17.51
CA GLY A 316 -19.35 -10.39 -18.29
C GLY A 316 -19.90 -10.99 -19.59
N ASP A 317 -19.26 -12.04 -20.12
CA ASP A 317 -19.58 -12.64 -21.43
C ASP A 317 -20.55 -13.84 -21.36
N GLY A 318 -20.90 -14.35 -20.17
CA GLY A 318 -21.88 -15.44 -19.99
C GLY A 318 -21.54 -16.78 -20.67
N THR A 319 -20.31 -16.94 -21.19
CA THR A 319 -19.87 -18.08 -22.00
C THR A 319 -18.98 -19.07 -21.26
N GLY A 320 -18.77 -18.87 -19.94
CA GLY A 320 -18.00 -19.79 -19.09
C GLY A 320 -18.78 -21.07 -18.78
N GLY A 321 -18.58 -22.11 -19.57
CA GLY A 321 -19.14 -23.44 -19.33
C GLY A 321 -18.64 -24.07 -18.02
N GLY A 322 -19.53 -24.20 -17.05
CA GLY A 322 -19.32 -24.85 -15.76
C GLY A 322 -20.08 -24.10 -14.67
N GLY A 323 -21.19 -24.67 -14.18
CA GLY A 323 -22.20 -23.93 -13.43
C GLY A 323 -21.69 -23.11 -12.23
N ARG A 324 -22.37 -21.96 -12.04
CA ARG A 324 -22.57 -21.21 -10.80
C ARG A 324 -21.28 -20.68 -10.14
N VAL A 325 -21.03 -19.37 -10.24
CA VAL A 325 -20.60 -18.45 -9.15
C VAL A 325 -20.08 -17.14 -9.77
N MET A 326 -20.46 -16.02 -9.17
CA MET A 326 -19.99 -14.66 -9.49
C MET A 326 -18.47 -14.52 -9.26
N ALA A 327 -17.76 -13.81 -10.15
CA ALA A 327 -16.33 -13.57 -10.00
C ALA A 327 -16.06 -12.54 -8.88
N VAL A 328 -15.59 -13.02 -7.73
CA VAL A 328 -15.03 -12.17 -6.67
C VAL A 328 -13.52 -12.19 -6.83
N SER A 329 -12.90 -11.02 -7.01
CA SER A 329 -11.44 -10.89 -6.90
C SER A 329 -11.10 -10.04 -5.69
N ALA A 330 -10.33 -10.57 -4.75
CA ALA A 330 -9.93 -9.82 -3.55
C ALA A 330 -8.43 -9.51 -3.58
N LEU A 331 -8.10 -8.22 -3.51
CA LEU A 331 -6.73 -7.71 -3.46
C LEU A 331 -6.33 -7.49 -2.00
N ALA A 332 -5.34 -8.24 -1.52
CA ALA A 332 -4.74 -8.09 -0.19
C ALA A 332 -3.31 -7.51 -0.27
N GLY A 333 -2.77 -7.05 0.86
CA GLY A 333 -1.40 -6.54 0.95
C GLY A 333 -1.24 -5.34 1.88
N ILE A 334 -0.02 -4.86 2.04
CA ILE A 334 0.31 -3.81 3.01
C ILE A 334 -0.33 -2.45 2.66
N GLY A 335 -0.45 -1.57 3.65
CA GLY A 335 -0.91 -0.19 3.46
C GLY A 335 -0.03 0.57 2.46
N GLY A 336 -0.63 1.27 1.48
CA GLY A 336 0.12 2.08 0.51
C GLY A 336 0.71 1.30 -0.68
N VAL A 337 0.50 -0.02 -0.74
CA VAL A 337 0.92 -0.84 -1.89
C VAL A 337 0.10 -0.55 -3.16
N GLY A 338 -1.01 0.20 -3.09
CA GLY A 338 -1.75 0.64 -4.28
C GLY A 338 -2.82 -0.34 -4.79
N LYS A 339 -3.43 -1.14 -3.89
CA LYS A 339 -4.56 -2.03 -4.19
C LYS A 339 -5.74 -1.27 -4.79
N THR A 340 -6.18 -0.19 -4.14
CA THR A 340 -7.25 0.71 -4.63
C THR A 340 -6.94 1.23 -6.03
N THR A 341 -5.70 1.69 -6.25
CA THR A 341 -5.26 2.21 -7.55
C THR A 341 -5.32 1.14 -8.64
N LEU A 342 -4.85 -0.09 -8.35
CA LEU A 342 -4.95 -1.22 -9.28
C LEU A 342 -6.41 -1.59 -9.54
N ALA A 343 -7.23 -1.68 -8.50
CA ALA A 343 -8.63 -2.07 -8.60
C ALA A 343 -9.44 -1.07 -9.43
N VAL A 344 -9.28 0.23 -9.17
CA VAL A 344 -9.90 1.29 -9.98
C VAL A 344 -9.42 1.23 -11.43
N HIS A 345 -8.12 1.02 -11.67
CA HIS A 345 -7.58 0.92 -13.03
C HIS A 345 -8.17 -0.26 -13.81
N VAL A 346 -8.22 -1.45 -13.20
CA VAL A 346 -8.82 -2.65 -13.78
C VAL A 346 -10.32 -2.46 -13.98
N ALA A 347 -11.02 -1.86 -13.00
CA ALA A 347 -12.45 -1.59 -13.11
C ALA A 347 -12.78 -0.67 -14.29
N HIS A 348 -11.94 0.35 -14.56
CA HIS A 348 -12.06 1.20 -15.75
C HIS A 348 -11.86 0.43 -17.06
N GLN A 349 -10.89 -0.48 -17.13
CA GLN A 349 -10.68 -1.32 -18.31
C GLN A 349 -11.82 -2.32 -18.54
N ALA A 350 -12.42 -2.84 -17.47
CA ALA A 350 -13.49 -3.83 -17.53
C ALA A 350 -14.88 -3.22 -17.82
N ARG A 351 -15.05 -1.88 -17.79
CA ARG A 351 -16.35 -1.20 -18.01
C ARG A 351 -17.13 -1.69 -19.24
N PRO A 352 -16.50 -1.97 -20.41
CA PRO A 352 -17.23 -2.45 -21.58
C PRO A 352 -17.96 -3.80 -21.37
N ALA A 353 -17.46 -4.65 -20.47
CA ALA A 353 -18.07 -5.95 -20.15
C ALA A 353 -19.30 -5.83 -19.21
N PHE A 354 -19.47 -4.68 -18.53
CA PHE A 354 -20.55 -4.42 -17.57
C PHE A 354 -21.39 -3.19 -17.95
N PRO A 355 -22.19 -3.26 -19.04
CA PRO A 355 -22.89 -2.11 -19.60
C PRO A 355 -24.07 -1.60 -18.77
N ASP A 356 -24.53 -2.35 -17.76
CA ASP A 356 -25.67 -1.97 -16.93
C ASP A 356 -25.27 -1.12 -15.72
N GLY A 357 -23.97 -0.99 -15.43
CA GLY A 357 -23.45 0.00 -14.49
C GLY A 357 -22.23 -0.46 -13.70
N GLN A 358 -21.68 0.47 -12.93
CA GLN A 358 -20.60 0.26 -11.99
C GLN A 358 -20.93 0.93 -10.65
N LEU A 359 -20.92 0.15 -9.58
CA LEU A 359 -21.12 0.59 -8.20
C LEU A 359 -19.76 0.67 -7.49
N TYR A 360 -19.59 1.69 -6.65
CA TYR A 360 -18.37 1.90 -5.88
C TYR A 360 -18.70 2.31 -4.44
N VAL A 361 -17.96 1.76 -3.49
CA VAL A 361 -17.99 2.19 -2.09
C VAL A 361 -16.61 1.99 -1.46
N ASP A 362 -16.18 2.95 -0.64
CA ASP A 362 -15.10 2.78 0.32
C ASP A 362 -15.72 2.32 1.65
N LEU A 363 -15.40 1.09 2.04
CA LEU A 363 -15.92 0.43 3.24
C LEU A 363 -15.23 0.85 4.53
N GLN A 364 -14.18 1.68 4.43
CA GLN A 364 -13.47 2.24 5.58
C GLN A 364 -13.05 1.19 6.61
N GLY A 365 -12.70 -0.01 6.15
CA GLY A 365 -12.40 -1.18 6.99
C GLY A 365 -11.17 -1.02 7.87
N ALA A 366 -10.28 -0.09 7.53
CA ALA A 366 -9.13 0.29 8.34
C ALA A 366 -9.39 1.48 9.30
N GLY A 367 -10.58 2.05 9.29
CA GLY A 367 -10.96 3.20 10.12
C GLY A 367 -11.78 2.80 11.37
N PRO A 368 -11.91 3.71 12.35
CA PRO A 368 -12.65 3.44 13.60
C PRO A 368 -14.17 3.26 13.43
N ARG A 369 -14.70 3.57 12.24
CA ARG A 369 -16.12 3.41 11.89
C ARG A 369 -16.23 2.83 10.48
N SER A 370 -16.06 1.51 10.37
CA SER A 370 -16.27 0.80 9.11
C SER A 370 -17.72 0.96 8.62
N ALA A 371 -17.92 0.94 7.31
CA ALA A 371 -19.25 1.09 6.74
C ALA A 371 -20.12 -0.14 7.05
N GLU A 372 -21.30 0.08 7.64
CA GLU A 372 -22.25 -0.98 7.91
C GLU A 372 -22.87 -1.51 6.61
N PRO A 373 -22.90 -2.84 6.37
CA PRO A 373 -23.44 -3.42 5.14
C PRO A 373 -24.87 -2.95 4.82
N GLU A 374 -25.68 -2.74 5.85
CA GLU A 374 -27.07 -2.27 5.72
C GLU A 374 -27.14 -0.87 5.07
N THR A 375 -26.22 0.02 5.45
CA THR A 375 -26.13 1.40 4.91
C THR A 375 -25.64 1.39 3.47
N VAL A 376 -24.67 0.52 3.17
CA VAL A 376 -24.13 0.34 1.81
C VAL A 376 -25.18 -0.23 0.86
N LEU A 377 -25.94 -1.25 1.28
CA LEU A 377 -27.03 -1.80 0.47
C LEU A 377 -28.12 -0.75 0.21
N GLY A 378 -28.47 0.06 1.20
CA GLY A 378 -29.40 1.17 1.01
C GLY A 378 -28.92 2.17 -0.05
N SER A 379 -27.62 2.51 -0.07
CA SER A 379 -27.06 3.41 -1.09
C SER A 379 -26.98 2.78 -2.47
N PHE A 380 -26.64 1.48 -2.57
CA PHE A 380 -26.63 0.73 -3.83
C PHE A 380 -28.03 0.58 -4.42
N LEU A 381 -29.04 0.24 -3.61
CA LEU A 381 -30.43 0.11 -4.04
C LEU A 381 -30.97 1.44 -4.59
N ARG A 382 -30.70 2.57 -3.90
CA ARG A 382 -31.01 3.92 -4.41
C ARG A 382 -30.31 4.20 -5.74
N ALA A 383 -29.03 3.90 -5.85
CA ALA A 383 -28.26 4.13 -7.07
C ALA A 383 -28.80 3.32 -8.26
N LEU A 384 -29.33 2.12 -8.01
CA LEU A 384 -29.97 1.26 -9.03
C LEU A 384 -31.41 1.67 -9.38
N GLY A 385 -31.94 2.73 -8.75
CA GLY A 385 -33.26 3.31 -9.01
C GLY A 385 -34.38 2.80 -8.10
N THR A 386 -34.06 2.15 -6.98
CA THR A 386 -35.06 1.72 -5.99
C THR A 386 -35.53 2.93 -5.17
N ALA A 387 -36.83 3.16 -5.06
CA ALA A 387 -37.39 4.23 -4.23
C ALA A 387 -37.12 3.96 -2.74
N ASP A 388 -36.85 5.02 -1.96
CA ASP A 388 -36.53 4.90 -0.53
C ASP A 388 -37.63 4.19 0.27
N SER A 389 -38.90 4.37 -0.09
CA SER A 389 -40.03 3.68 0.55
C SER A 389 -40.10 2.18 0.28
N ALA A 390 -39.37 1.68 -0.73
CA ALA A 390 -39.32 0.26 -1.11
C ALA A 390 -38.09 -0.46 -0.57
N ILE A 391 -37.19 0.24 0.15
CA ILE A 391 -35.99 -0.36 0.76
C ILE A 391 -36.40 -0.92 2.14
N PRO A 392 -36.31 -2.24 2.38
CA PRO A 392 -36.67 -2.86 3.65
C PRO A 392 -35.75 -2.42 4.79
N ASP A 393 -36.17 -2.62 6.04
CA ASP A 393 -35.35 -2.23 7.20
C ASP A 393 -34.22 -3.23 7.50
N SER A 394 -34.46 -4.52 7.31
CA SER A 394 -33.50 -5.56 7.69
C SER A 394 -32.37 -5.76 6.67
N LEU A 395 -31.17 -6.09 7.15
CA LEU A 395 -30.01 -6.40 6.31
C LEU A 395 -30.28 -7.55 5.33
N GLU A 396 -30.95 -8.61 5.81
CA GLU A 396 -31.23 -9.81 5.03
C GLU A 396 -32.20 -9.52 3.88
N GLU A 397 -33.25 -8.75 4.14
CA GLU A 397 -34.22 -8.33 3.12
C GLU A 397 -33.61 -7.33 2.12
N ARG A 398 -32.76 -6.38 2.58
CA ARG A 398 -32.02 -5.48 1.67
C ARG A 398 -31.08 -6.26 0.76
N ALA A 399 -30.36 -7.25 1.29
CA ALA A 399 -29.47 -8.09 0.50
C ALA A 399 -30.26 -8.95 -0.49
N ALA A 400 -31.44 -9.47 -0.10
CA ALA A 400 -32.32 -10.19 -1.00
C ALA A 400 -32.86 -9.30 -2.13
N LEU A 401 -33.33 -8.09 -1.80
CA LEU A 401 -33.80 -7.11 -2.78
C LEU A 401 -32.67 -6.69 -3.73
N TYR A 402 -31.45 -6.47 -3.21
CA TYR A 402 -30.28 -6.13 -4.01
C TYR A 402 -29.98 -7.20 -5.07
N ARG A 403 -30.00 -8.48 -4.69
CA ARG A 403 -29.85 -9.58 -5.64
C ARG A 403 -30.98 -9.63 -6.67
N SER A 404 -32.23 -9.41 -6.25
CA SER A 404 -33.39 -9.35 -7.16
C SER A 404 -33.30 -8.19 -8.17
N VAL A 405 -32.78 -7.02 -7.76
CA VAL A 405 -32.61 -5.86 -8.65
C VAL A 405 -31.49 -6.10 -9.68
N LEU A 406 -30.47 -6.86 -9.30
CA LEU A 406 -29.34 -7.21 -10.16
C LEU A 406 -29.56 -8.45 -11.02
N ASP A 407 -30.67 -9.17 -10.83
CA ASP A 407 -31.01 -10.32 -11.66
C ASP A 407 -31.13 -9.92 -13.14
N GLY A 408 -30.47 -10.68 -14.01
CA GLY A 408 -30.39 -10.39 -15.45
C GLY A 408 -29.62 -9.12 -15.84
N ARG A 409 -28.88 -8.48 -14.92
CA ARG A 409 -28.03 -7.30 -15.20
C ARG A 409 -26.55 -7.64 -15.18
N ARG A 410 -25.76 -6.86 -15.91
CA ARG A 410 -24.30 -6.91 -15.91
C ARG A 410 -23.69 -5.68 -15.23
N VAL A 411 -23.49 -5.79 -13.92
CA VAL A 411 -22.98 -4.71 -13.06
C VAL A 411 -21.65 -5.12 -12.43
N LEU A 412 -20.68 -4.19 -12.43
CA LEU A 412 -19.43 -4.33 -11.69
C LEU A 412 -19.55 -3.63 -10.34
N VAL A 413 -19.19 -4.32 -9.25
CA VAL A 413 -19.20 -3.78 -7.90
C VAL A 413 -17.76 -3.67 -7.40
N LEU A 414 -17.29 -2.45 -7.10
CA LEU A 414 -15.99 -2.21 -6.50
C LEU A 414 -16.15 -1.90 -5.00
N LEU A 415 -15.75 -2.84 -4.15
CA LEU A 415 -15.77 -2.75 -2.69
C LEU A 415 -14.35 -2.44 -2.20
N ASP A 416 -14.04 -1.16 -2.03
CA ASP A 416 -12.71 -0.72 -1.64
C ASP A 416 -12.55 -0.74 -0.11
N ASN A 417 -11.37 -1.12 0.37
CA ASN A 417 -10.96 -1.07 1.78
C ASN A 417 -11.90 -1.84 2.73
N ALA A 418 -12.23 -3.08 2.37
CA ALA A 418 -13.02 -4.01 3.17
C ALA A 418 -12.31 -4.42 4.46
N LYS A 419 -13.06 -4.55 5.57
CA LYS A 419 -12.57 -5.04 6.85
C LYS A 419 -12.34 -6.55 6.85
N ASP A 420 -13.38 -7.31 6.56
CA ASP A 420 -13.40 -8.78 6.64
C ASP A 420 -14.44 -9.38 5.68
N ALA A 421 -14.45 -10.72 5.57
CA ALA A 421 -15.40 -11.43 4.72
C ALA A 421 -16.87 -11.29 5.20
N ALA A 422 -17.10 -11.09 6.50
CA ALA A 422 -18.46 -10.96 7.06
C ALA A 422 -19.12 -9.66 6.60
N GLN A 423 -18.37 -8.56 6.49
CA GLN A 423 -18.82 -7.29 5.93
C GLN A 423 -19.19 -7.42 4.45
N ILE A 424 -18.46 -8.25 3.70
CA ILE A 424 -18.58 -8.36 2.24
C ILE A 424 -19.70 -9.29 1.81
N ARG A 425 -19.90 -10.42 2.49
CA ARG A 425 -20.89 -11.45 2.09
C ARG A 425 -22.29 -10.88 1.76
N PRO A 426 -22.89 -9.96 2.53
CA PRO A 426 -24.19 -9.37 2.20
C PRO A 426 -24.18 -8.45 0.97
N LEU A 427 -23.02 -7.88 0.62
CA LEU A 427 -22.83 -6.92 -0.47
C LEU A 427 -22.54 -7.60 -1.82
N LEU A 428 -22.41 -8.92 -1.85
CA LEU A 428 -22.12 -9.66 -3.06
C LEU A 428 -23.37 -9.81 -3.94
N PRO A 429 -23.28 -9.52 -5.25
CA PRO A 429 -24.44 -9.48 -6.14
C PRO A 429 -25.03 -10.87 -6.41
N GLY A 430 -24.25 -11.96 -6.28
CA GLY A 430 -24.75 -13.34 -6.28
C GLY A 430 -25.43 -13.82 -7.57
N THR A 431 -25.50 -13.00 -8.61
CA THR A 431 -26.17 -13.25 -9.89
C THR A 431 -25.16 -13.40 -11.04
N GLU A 432 -25.56 -14.11 -12.09
CA GLU A 432 -24.76 -14.27 -13.31
C GLU A 432 -24.64 -12.92 -14.05
N GLY A 433 -23.50 -12.67 -14.69
CA GLY A 433 -23.22 -11.42 -15.41
C GLY A 433 -22.74 -10.26 -14.53
N CYS A 434 -22.82 -10.38 -13.20
CA CYS A 434 -22.24 -9.43 -12.26
C CYS A 434 -20.86 -9.90 -11.75
N ALA A 435 -20.01 -8.96 -11.35
CA ALA A 435 -18.71 -9.24 -10.74
C ALA A 435 -18.42 -8.29 -9.57
N ALA A 436 -17.63 -8.77 -8.60
CA ALA A 436 -17.20 -7.98 -7.45
C ALA A 436 -15.66 -7.91 -7.39
N LEU A 437 -15.11 -6.71 -7.39
CA LEU A 437 -13.70 -6.45 -7.14
C LEU A 437 -13.57 -5.85 -5.74
N VAL A 438 -12.82 -6.52 -4.87
CA VAL A 438 -12.70 -6.18 -3.46
C VAL A 438 -11.25 -5.82 -3.17
N THR A 439 -11.00 -4.75 -2.42
CA THR A 439 -9.67 -4.48 -1.87
C THR A 439 -9.73 -4.56 -0.35
N SER A 440 -8.69 -5.11 0.27
CA SER A 440 -8.58 -5.21 1.72
C SER A 440 -7.13 -5.19 2.17
N ARG A 441 -6.93 -4.91 3.45
CA ARG A 441 -5.64 -5.10 4.11
C ARG A 441 -5.49 -6.50 4.69
N VAL A 442 -6.60 -7.21 4.91
CA VAL A 442 -6.63 -8.56 5.48
C VAL A 442 -6.76 -9.58 4.34
N ARG A 443 -6.08 -10.71 4.48
CA ARG A 443 -6.27 -11.85 3.58
C ARG A 443 -7.63 -12.51 3.87
N MET A 444 -8.59 -12.39 2.96
CA MET A 444 -9.95 -12.94 3.14
C MET A 444 -10.04 -14.41 2.69
N VAL A 445 -9.33 -15.30 3.39
CA VAL A 445 -9.30 -16.73 3.07
C VAL A 445 -10.69 -17.39 3.18
N ASP A 446 -11.55 -16.87 4.06
CA ASP A 446 -12.91 -17.37 4.31
C ASP A 446 -13.96 -16.95 3.25
N LEU A 447 -13.55 -16.27 2.18
CA LEU A 447 -14.44 -15.84 1.10
C LEU A 447 -14.50 -16.91 0.01
N ALA A 448 -15.41 -17.87 0.18
CA ALA A 448 -15.56 -19.01 -0.73
C ALA A 448 -15.75 -18.59 -2.20
N GLY A 449 -14.94 -19.16 -3.10
CA GLY A 449 -15.00 -18.91 -4.53
C GLY A 449 -14.30 -17.62 -5.01
N ALA A 450 -13.64 -16.88 -4.11
CA ALA A 450 -12.89 -15.68 -4.48
C ALA A 450 -11.52 -16.00 -5.08
N HIS A 451 -11.18 -15.31 -6.17
CA HIS A 451 -9.84 -15.24 -6.74
C HIS A 451 -8.99 -14.26 -5.90
N LEU A 452 -8.26 -14.80 -4.93
CA LEU A 452 -7.40 -14.02 -4.05
C LEU A 452 -6.10 -13.63 -4.77
N VAL A 453 -5.80 -12.34 -4.79
CA VAL A 453 -4.55 -11.78 -5.33
C VAL A 453 -3.82 -11.06 -4.21
N ASP A 454 -2.66 -11.55 -3.84
CA ASP A 454 -1.79 -10.88 -2.87
C ASP A 454 -0.85 -9.92 -3.61
N LEU A 455 -0.94 -8.64 -3.26
CA LEU A 455 -0.24 -7.58 -3.96
C LEU A 455 1.00 -7.16 -3.17
N ASP A 456 2.16 -7.48 -3.72
CA ASP A 456 3.46 -7.09 -3.18
C ASP A 456 3.88 -5.68 -3.64
N VAL A 457 4.98 -5.19 -3.06
CA VAL A 457 5.67 -3.96 -3.46
C VAL A 457 6.08 -3.99 -4.93
N MET A 458 6.39 -2.82 -5.49
CA MET A 458 6.84 -2.76 -6.88
C MET A 458 8.20 -3.43 -7.05
N SER A 459 8.45 -3.98 -8.24
CA SER A 459 9.82 -4.37 -8.58
C SER A 459 10.73 -3.12 -8.62
N PRO A 460 12.05 -3.26 -8.42
CA PRO A 460 12.97 -2.13 -8.51
C PRO A 460 12.87 -1.35 -9.82
N GLU A 461 12.56 -2.04 -10.92
CA GLU A 461 12.38 -1.47 -12.25
C GLU A 461 11.09 -0.66 -12.36
N GLU A 462 9.96 -1.22 -11.90
CA GLU A 462 8.66 -0.54 -11.89
C GLU A 462 8.68 0.69 -10.98
N ALA A 463 9.33 0.56 -9.84
CA ALA A 463 9.46 1.61 -8.84
C ALA A 463 10.30 2.79 -9.37
N LEU A 464 11.42 2.51 -10.05
CA LEU A 464 12.23 3.53 -10.73
C LEU A 464 11.45 4.17 -11.88
N ALA A 465 10.68 3.39 -12.65
CA ALA A 465 9.85 3.92 -13.73
C ALA A 465 8.78 4.89 -13.20
N LEU A 466 8.13 4.56 -12.08
CA LEU A 466 7.15 5.45 -11.43
C LEU A 466 7.82 6.75 -10.96
N PHE A 467 8.97 6.64 -10.28
CA PHE A 467 9.73 7.81 -9.84
C PHE A 467 10.13 8.71 -11.02
N THR A 468 10.59 8.11 -12.12
CA THR A 468 11.00 8.80 -13.34
C THR A 468 9.84 9.53 -14.01
N ARG A 469 8.66 8.91 -14.09
CA ARG A 469 7.47 9.51 -14.71
C ARG A 469 6.99 10.76 -13.96
N ILE A 470 7.18 10.83 -12.65
CA ILE A 470 6.78 11.97 -11.82
C ILE A 470 7.86 13.07 -11.81
N VAL A 471 9.13 12.71 -11.67
CA VAL A 471 10.25 13.67 -11.53
C VAL A 471 10.74 14.22 -12.88
N GLY A 472 10.66 13.40 -13.94
CA GLY A 472 11.21 13.66 -15.26
C GLY A 472 12.48 12.87 -15.56
N GLU A 473 12.61 12.41 -16.82
CA GLU A 473 13.68 11.50 -17.28
C GLU A 473 15.08 12.13 -17.17
N GLU A 474 15.23 13.41 -17.50
CA GLU A 474 16.51 14.12 -17.50
C GLU A 474 17.17 14.13 -16.11
N ARG A 475 16.41 14.42 -15.05
CA ARG A 475 16.93 14.49 -13.67
C ARG A 475 17.31 13.13 -13.12
N VAL A 476 16.56 12.09 -13.47
CA VAL A 476 16.85 10.72 -13.02
C VAL A 476 18.05 10.16 -13.77
N ALA A 477 18.16 10.41 -15.08
CA ALA A 477 19.31 9.98 -15.88
C ALA A 477 20.62 10.61 -15.38
N ALA A 478 20.60 11.87 -14.96
CA ALA A 478 21.76 12.57 -14.40
C ALA A 478 22.27 11.95 -13.09
N GLU A 479 21.38 11.39 -12.26
CA GLU A 479 21.70 10.88 -10.92
C GLU A 479 21.09 9.48 -10.66
N ARG A 480 21.27 8.54 -11.60
CA ARG A 480 20.60 7.23 -11.56
C ARG A 480 20.85 6.42 -10.27
N LYS A 481 22.07 6.45 -9.74
CA LYS A 481 22.40 5.75 -8.49
C LYS A 481 21.60 6.29 -7.32
N ALA A 482 21.58 7.62 -7.15
CA ALA A 482 20.78 8.26 -6.10
C ALA A 482 19.27 8.01 -6.26
N ALA A 483 18.78 7.90 -7.50
CA ALA A 483 17.38 7.55 -7.75
C ALA A 483 17.04 6.12 -7.28
N LEU A 484 17.94 5.16 -7.54
CA LEU A 484 17.82 3.81 -7.00
C LEU A 484 17.86 3.81 -5.47
N ASP A 485 18.75 4.60 -4.87
CA ASP A 485 18.84 4.74 -3.41
C ASP A 485 17.55 5.32 -2.80
N VAL A 486 16.94 6.33 -3.44
CA VAL A 486 15.64 6.89 -3.01
C VAL A 486 14.53 5.84 -3.08
N VAL A 487 14.44 5.11 -4.18
CA VAL A 487 13.39 4.11 -4.40
C VAL A 487 13.56 2.93 -3.44
N ALA A 488 14.79 2.50 -3.18
CA ALA A 488 15.10 1.49 -2.17
C ALA A 488 14.75 1.97 -0.76
N ALA A 489 15.09 3.23 -0.41
CA ALA A 489 14.70 3.81 0.88
C ALA A 489 13.18 3.94 1.05
N CYS A 490 12.41 4.05 -0.06
CA CYS A 490 10.96 3.99 -0.03
C CYS A 490 10.39 2.57 0.16
N GLY A 491 11.23 1.54 0.29
CA GLY A 491 10.83 0.14 0.34
C GLY A 491 10.06 -0.30 -0.91
N PHE A 492 10.27 0.37 -2.05
CA PHE A 492 9.53 0.10 -3.29
C PHE A 492 7.99 0.23 -3.17
N LEU A 493 7.50 0.93 -2.14
CA LEU A 493 6.08 1.21 -1.95
C LEU A 493 5.61 2.34 -2.88
N PRO A 494 4.59 2.14 -3.73
CA PRO A 494 4.09 3.17 -4.66
C PRO A 494 3.71 4.48 -3.98
N LEU A 495 3.06 4.41 -2.81
CA LEU A 495 2.68 5.60 -2.04
C LEU A 495 3.91 6.39 -1.58
N ALA A 496 4.91 5.70 -1.02
CA ALA A 496 6.15 6.32 -0.55
C ALA A 496 6.92 6.97 -1.71
N ILE A 497 7.03 6.27 -2.84
CA ILE A 497 7.68 6.77 -4.06
C ILE A 497 6.97 8.02 -4.57
N ARG A 498 5.63 8.01 -4.64
CA ARG A 498 4.85 9.18 -5.06
C ARG A 498 5.10 10.38 -4.17
N ILE A 499 5.15 10.19 -2.85
CA ILE A 499 5.43 11.27 -1.90
C ILE A 499 6.85 11.82 -2.11
N ALA A 500 7.86 10.96 -2.17
CA ALA A 500 9.25 11.34 -2.41
C ALA A 500 9.42 12.06 -3.75
N ALA A 501 8.85 11.52 -4.83
CA ALA A 501 8.89 12.08 -6.17
C ALA A 501 8.18 13.44 -6.26
N SER A 502 6.98 13.56 -5.66
CA SER A 502 6.22 14.82 -5.64
C SER A 502 6.95 15.93 -4.89
N ARG A 503 7.62 15.59 -3.76
CA ARG A 503 8.47 16.54 -3.02
C ARG A 503 9.65 17.02 -3.87
N LEU A 504 10.26 16.13 -4.65
CA LEU A 504 11.38 16.48 -5.53
C LEU A 504 10.93 17.28 -6.77
N ALA A 505 9.75 16.98 -7.31
CA ALA A 505 9.15 17.68 -8.44
C ALA A 505 8.75 19.12 -8.05
N ALA A 506 8.21 19.30 -6.84
CA ALA A 506 7.84 20.61 -6.31
C ALA A 506 9.05 21.52 -5.98
N ARG A 507 10.24 20.95 -5.74
CA ARG A 507 11.45 21.69 -5.34
C ARG A 507 12.54 21.62 -6.41
N ARG A 508 12.51 22.57 -7.34
CA ARG A 508 13.45 22.63 -8.48
C ARG A 508 14.94 22.75 -8.10
N THR A 509 15.26 23.26 -6.92
CA THR A 509 16.65 23.40 -6.44
C THR A 509 17.22 22.14 -5.78
N TRP A 510 16.39 21.13 -5.50
CA TRP A 510 16.85 19.89 -4.89
C TRP A 510 17.40 18.94 -5.96
N THR A 511 18.49 18.25 -5.66
CA THR A 511 19.00 17.15 -6.48
C THR A 511 18.44 15.81 -5.99
N VAL A 512 18.60 14.75 -6.77
CA VAL A 512 18.16 13.40 -6.34
C VAL A 512 18.99 12.95 -5.14
N SER A 513 20.30 13.23 -5.16
CA SER A 513 21.22 12.91 -4.05
C SER A 513 20.85 13.58 -2.73
N VAL A 514 20.35 14.83 -2.75
CA VAL A 514 19.88 15.52 -1.53
C VAL A 514 18.69 14.78 -0.91
N LEU A 515 17.75 14.32 -1.74
CA LEU A 515 16.63 13.52 -1.26
C LEU A 515 17.08 12.16 -0.75
N ALA A 516 18.00 11.48 -1.46
CA ALA A 516 18.57 10.20 -1.04
C ALA A 516 19.21 10.31 0.35
N ALA A 517 20.04 11.34 0.58
CA ALA A 517 20.69 11.57 1.87
C ALA A 517 19.69 11.83 3.00
N LYS A 518 18.58 12.54 2.72
CA LYS A 518 17.51 12.76 3.70
C LYS A 518 16.76 11.48 4.06
N LEU A 519 16.52 10.61 3.07
CA LEU A 519 15.85 9.33 3.29
C LEU A 519 16.80 8.28 3.87
N ALA A 520 18.12 8.42 3.75
CA ALA A 520 19.07 7.48 4.31
C ALA A 520 18.95 7.38 5.85
N ASP A 521 18.64 8.49 6.54
CA ASP A 521 18.42 8.52 7.99
C ASP A 521 17.10 7.82 8.37
N GLU A 522 17.19 6.57 8.85
CA GLU A 522 16.06 5.74 9.27
C GLU A 522 15.16 6.39 10.32
N ARG A 523 15.71 7.20 11.23
CA ARG A 523 14.93 7.85 12.29
C ARG A 523 14.00 8.92 11.74
N ARG A 524 14.43 9.61 10.68
CA ARG A 524 13.67 10.70 10.03
C ARG A 524 12.95 10.26 8.77
N ARG A 525 13.24 9.06 8.25
CA ARG A 525 12.73 8.56 6.97
C ARG A 525 11.21 8.64 6.88
N LEU A 526 10.49 8.20 7.91
CA LEU A 526 9.02 8.24 7.91
C LEU A 526 8.47 9.67 7.95
N ASP A 527 9.12 10.57 8.66
CA ASP A 527 8.72 11.99 8.72
C ASP A 527 9.01 12.71 7.38
N GLU A 528 10.05 12.29 6.65
CA GLU A 528 10.35 12.78 5.31
C GLU A 528 9.40 12.22 4.24
N LEU A 529 8.69 11.11 4.51
CA LEU A 529 7.68 10.51 3.61
C LEU A 529 6.27 11.04 3.89
N GLN A 530 6.15 12.38 3.93
CA GLN A 530 4.89 13.11 4.01
C GLN A 530 4.82 14.26 2.98
N ALA A 531 3.68 14.40 2.30
CA ALA A 531 3.37 15.52 1.40
C ALA A 531 1.87 15.84 1.41
N GLY A 532 1.49 17.01 1.95
CA GLY A 532 0.09 17.40 2.11
C GLY A 532 -0.64 16.40 3.01
N ASP A 533 -1.77 15.88 2.51
CA ASP A 533 -2.59 14.87 3.21
C ASP A 533 -2.08 13.42 3.02
N LEU A 534 -1.06 13.21 2.17
CA LEU A 534 -0.46 11.90 1.95
C LEU A 534 0.71 11.67 2.93
N ALA A 535 0.54 10.71 3.83
CA ALA A 535 1.58 10.28 4.76
C ALA A 535 1.64 8.75 4.86
N VAL A 536 2.83 8.17 4.66
CA VAL A 536 3.03 6.72 4.83
C VAL A 536 2.71 6.31 6.27
N LYS A 537 3.20 7.08 7.25
CA LYS A 537 2.98 6.85 8.68
C LYS A 537 1.49 6.76 9.04
N ALA A 538 0.65 7.64 8.50
CA ALA A 538 -0.79 7.61 8.76
C ALA A 538 -1.46 6.34 8.22
N THR A 539 -0.94 5.78 7.12
CA THR A 539 -1.47 4.52 6.56
C THR A 539 -1.18 3.34 7.48
N PHE A 540 0.02 3.29 8.08
CA PHE A 540 0.39 2.25 9.04
C PHE A 540 -0.30 2.42 10.40
N GLU A 541 -0.47 3.66 10.88
CA GLU A 541 -1.18 3.96 12.13
C GLU A 541 -2.61 3.41 12.13
N LEU A 542 -3.31 3.48 11.01
CA LEU A 542 -4.64 2.87 10.87
C LEU A 542 -4.62 1.33 11.01
N GLY A 543 -3.59 0.65 10.50
CA GLY A 543 -3.45 -0.80 10.67
C GLY A 543 -3.07 -1.18 12.09
N TYR A 544 -2.13 -0.44 12.68
CA TYR A 544 -1.67 -0.64 14.05
C TYR A 544 -2.78 -0.37 15.09
N GLY A 545 -3.62 0.65 14.87
CA GLY A 545 -4.74 0.96 15.76
C GLY A 545 -5.85 -0.09 15.79
N ALA A 546 -5.86 -1.04 14.85
CA ALA A 546 -6.80 -2.16 14.81
C ALA A 546 -6.24 -3.43 15.48
N LEU A 547 -4.98 -3.43 15.93
CA LEU A 547 -4.35 -4.57 16.58
C LEU A 547 -4.83 -4.74 18.02
N GLU A 548 -5.01 -5.99 18.44
CA GLU A 548 -5.20 -6.35 19.83
C GLU A 548 -3.95 -6.03 20.66
N PRO A 549 -4.05 -5.81 21.99
CA PRO A 549 -2.92 -5.41 22.82
C PRO A 549 -1.69 -6.33 22.71
N ALA A 550 -1.91 -7.64 22.63
CA ALA A 550 -0.84 -8.64 22.47
C ALA A 550 -0.16 -8.53 21.10
N GLN A 551 -0.94 -8.36 20.03
CA GLN A 551 -0.44 -8.17 18.66
C GLN A 551 0.36 -6.87 18.55
N ALA A 552 -0.15 -5.78 19.12
CA ALA A 552 0.53 -4.50 19.12
C ALA A 552 1.87 -4.56 19.86
N ARG A 553 1.93 -5.27 21.00
CA ARG A 553 3.21 -5.51 21.72
C ARG A 553 4.18 -6.34 20.87
N ALA A 554 3.72 -7.42 20.26
CA ALA A 554 4.58 -8.24 19.42
C ALA A 554 5.11 -7.48 18.20
N PHE A 555 4.25 -6.73 17.53
CA PHE A 555 4.61 -5.85 16.42
C PHE A 555 5.75 -4.89 16.82
N ARG A 556 5.63 -4.22 17.97
CA ARG A 556 6.66 -3.30 18.51
C ARG A 556 7.98 -4.00 18.79
N LEU A 557 7.95 -5.10 19.55
CA LEU A 557 9.17 -5.78 20.00
C LEU A 557 9.92 -6.48 18.86
N LEU A 558 9.20 -7.15 17.95
CA LEU A 558 9.81 -7.79 16.78
C LEU A 558 10.41 -6.77 15.82
N GLY A 559 9.81 -5.57 15.73
CA GLY A 559 10.34 -4.46 14.95
C GLY A 559 11.74 -4.00 15.39
N LEU A 560 12.13 -4.25 16.65
CA LEU A 560 13.43 -3.86 17.18
C LEU A 560 14.58 -4.65 16.56
N ALA A 561 14.39 -5.93 16.20
CA ALA A 561 15.45 -6.78 15.69
C ALA A 561 15.94 -6.32 14.30
N ASP A 562 17.25 -6.18 14.14
CA ASP A 562 17.89 -6.03 12.82
C ASP A 562 18.00 -7.38 12.11
N GLY A 563 17.86 -7.38 10.78
CA GLY A 563 17.96 -8.59 9.97
C GLY A 563 17.02 -8.58 8.75
N PRO A 564 17.17 -9.53 7.83
CA PRO A 564 16.25 -9.70 6.69
C PRO A 564 14.90 -10.31 7.12
N ASP A 565 14.92 -11.18 8.11
CA ASP A 565 13.77 -11.89 8.67
C ASP A 565 14.07 -12.33 10.11
N THR A 566 13.12 -13.03 10.73
CA THR A 566 13.22 -13.61 12.07
C THR A 566 12.55 -14.97 12.05
N SER A 567 13.25 -16.01 12.49
CA SER A 567 12.64 -17.34 12.64
C SER A 567 11.69 -17.39 13.83
N LEU A 568 10.75 -18.33 13.80
CA LEU A 568 9.77 -18.54 14.86
C LEU A 568 10.42 -18.69 16.25
N ALA A 569 11.52 -19.44 16.35
CA ALA A 569 12.24 -19.63 17.61
C ALA A 569 12.91 -18.33 18.09
N ALA A 570 13.46 -17.53 17.19
CA ALA A 570 14.04 -16.22 17.52
C ALA A 570 12.95 -15.22 17.94
N ALA A 571 11.79 -15.23 17.27
CA ALA A 571 10.63 -14.42 17.63
C ALA A 571 10.10 -14.79 19.04
N ALA A 572 10.05 -16.08 19.37
CA ALA A 572 9.66 -16.55 20.69
C ALA A 572 10.61 -16.01 21.78
N ALA A 573 11.92 -15.95 21.51
CA ALA A 573 12.89 -15.34 22.40
C ALA A 573 12.68 -13.82 22.58
N VAL A 574 12.38 -13.10 21.50
CA VAL A 574 12.06 -11.66 21.56
C VAL A 574 10.83 -11.40 22.43
N LEU A 575 9.76 -12.19 22.23
CA LEU A 575 8.47 -11.99 22.90
C LEU A 575 8.40 -12.56 24.31
N ASP A 576 9.32 -13.47 24.65
CA ASP A 576 9.34 -14.26 25.89
C ASP A 576 8.07 -15.11 26.05
N LEU A 577 7.68 -15.81 24.97
CA LEU A 577 6.48 -16.64 24.89
C LEU A 577 6.82 -18.06 24.44
N PRO A 578 5.96 -19.05 24.75
CA PRO A 578 6.01 -20.37 24.13
C PRO A 578 5.97 -20.28 22.59
N VAL A 579 6.56 -21.27 21.92
CA VAL A 579 6.66 -21.29 20.44
C VAL A 579 5.29 -21.33 19.78
N GLU A 580 4.35 -22.13 20.32
CA GLU A 580 2.98 -22.26 19.78
C GLU A 580 2.22 -20.94 19.89
N ASP A 581 2.18 -20.33 21.09
CA ASP A 581 1.55 -19.02 21.31
C ASP A 581 2.20 -17.92 20.43
N THR A 582 3.51 -18.02 20.19
CA THR A 582 4.22 -17.11 19.30
C THR A 582 3.78 -17.28 17.86
N GLU A 583 3.66 -18.52 17.37
CA GLU A 583 3.23 -18.82 16.01
C GLU A 583 1.84 -18.25 15.74
N ASP A 584 0.86 -18.52 16.61
CA ASP A 584 -0.49 -17.96 16.50
C ASP A 584 -0.48 -16.43 16.43
N LEU A 585 0.38 -15.79 17.25
CA LEU A 585 0.50 -14.34 17.27
C LEU A 585 1.14 -13.78 15.99
N LEU A 586 2.18 -14.44 15.48
CA LEU A 586 2.85 -14.05 14.23
C LEU A 586 1.93 -14.25 13.02
N GLU A 587 1.22 -15.39 12.94
CA GLU A 587 0.24 -15.65 11.87
C GLU A 587 -0.88 -14.61 11.91
N SER A 588 -1.36 -14.23 13.10
CA SER A 588 -2.35 -13.16 13.22
C SER A 588 -1.82 -11.79 12.73
N LEU A 589 -0.52 -11.50 12.88
CA LEU A 589 0.11 -10.30 12.31
C LEU A 589 0.29 -10.41 10.78
N VAL A 590 0.53 -11.63 10.27
CA VAL A 590 0.56 -11.90 8.83
C VAL A 590 -0.82 -11.68 8.20
N ASP A 591 -1.88 -12.13 8.86
CA ASP A 591 -3.26 -11.94 8.41
C ASP A 591 -3.63 -10.46 8.28
N THR A 592 -3.07 -9.59 9.12
CA THR A 592 -3.27 -8.12 9.06
C THR A 592 -2.37 -7.40 8.04
N SER A 593 -1.52 -8.13 7.30
CA SER A 593 -0.49 -7.58 6.41
C SER A 593 0.47 -6.58 7.08
N LEU A 594 0.73 -6.74 8.39
CA LEU A 594 1.76 -5.97 9.10
C LEU A 594 3.06 -6.75 9.26
N LEU A 595 3.01 -8.05 8.98
CA LEU A 595 4.13 -8.98 8.92
C LEU A 595 3.97 -9.86 7.67
N GLU A 596 5.07 -10.40 7.17
CA GLU A 596 5.06 -11.33 6.02
C GLU A 596 5.66 -12.67 6.44
N SER A 597 5.07 -13.77 5.97
CA SER A 597 5.65 -15.11 6.07
C SER A 597 6.52 -15.36 4.83
N ALA A 598 7.83 -15.21 4.96
CA ALA A 598 8.79 -15.33 3.86
C ALA A 598 9.05 -16.79 3.47
N ALA A 599 8.96 -17.68 4.46
CA ALA A 599 9.01 -19.13 4.34
C ALA A 599 8.34 -19.73 5.59
N PRO A 600 7.96 -21.03 5.60
CA PRO A 600 7.42 -21.66 6.80
C PRO A 600 8.31 -21.42 8.02
N GLY A 601 7.75 -20.82 9.08
CA GLY A 601 8.46 -20.48 10.31
C GLY A 601 9.44 -19.31 10.21
N ARG A 602 9.43 -18.51 9.13
CA ARG A 602 10.23 -17.28 8.97
C ARG A 602 9.38 -16.08 8.62
N TYR A 603 9.53 -15.05 9.43
CA TYR A 603 8.71 -13.85 9.37
C TYR A 603 9.56 -12.62 9.13
N ARG A 604 9.09 -11.71 8.30
CA ARG A 604 9.80 -10.47 8.01
C ARG A 604 8.86 -9.28 8.02
N PHE A 605 9.39 -8.12 8.39
CA PHE A 605 8.73 -6.86 8.16
C PHE A 605 9.12 -6.30 6.79
N HIS A 606 8.17 -5.64 6.15
CA HIS A 606 8.52 -4.64 5.16
C HIS A 606 9.33 -3.50 5.81
N ASP A 607 10.39 -3.01 5.16
CA ASP A 607 11.36 -2.06 5.75
C ASP A 607 10.71 -0.83 6.41
N LEU A 608 9.78 -0.16 5.72
CA LEU A 608 9.08 1.01 6.27
C LEU A 608 8.12 0.65 7.41
N VAL A 609 7.57 -0.58 7.42
CA VAL A 609 6.70 -1.07 8.51
C VAL A 609 7.56 -1.37 9.74
N ARG A 610 8.77 -1.93 9.56
CA ARG A 610 9.74 -2.12 10.65
C ARG A 610 10.14 -0.80 11.30
N LEU A 611 10.43 0.22 10.50
CA LEU A 611 10.74 1.56 11.04
C LEU A 611 9.58 2.14 11.82
N TYR A 612 8.35 1.91 11.37
CA TYR A 612 7.16 2.33 12.08
C TYR A 612 6.98 1.54 13.39
N ALA A 613 7.19 0.22 13.37
CA ALA A 613 7.19 -0.63 14.56
C ALA A 613 8.22 -0.17 15.60
N ARG A 614 9.44 0.20 15.18
CA ARG A 614 10.47 0.80 16.05
C ARG A 614 10.02 2.12 16.66
N ALA A 615 9.45 3.01 15.85
CA ALA A 615 8.92 4.28 16.35
C ALA A 615 7.79 4.07 17.38
N CYS A 616 6.94 3.06 17.18
CA CYS A 616 5.92 2.65 18.17
C CYS A 616 6.56 2.06 19.43
N ALA A 617 7.58 1.20 19.30
CA ALA A 617 8.32 0.66 20.44
C ALA A 617 8.97 1.79 21.26
N ASP A 618 9.59 2.77 20.61
CA ASP A 618 10.22 3.91 21.27
C ASP A 618 9.22 4.80 22.03
N ARG A 619 7.98 4.87 21.55
CA ARG A 619 6.90 5.67 22.15
C ARG A 619 6.19 4.94 23.28
N ASP A 620 5.90 3.65 23.08
CA ASP A 620 4.93 2.90 23.90
C ASP A 620 5.61 1.87 24.84
N GLU A 621 6.84 1.42 24.56
CA GLU A 621 7.55 0.43 25.40
C GLU A 621 8.58 1.08 26.34
N PRO A 622 8.64 0.65 27.61
CA PRO A 622 9.70 1.05 28.53
C PRO A 622 11.09 0.71 27.97
N PRO A 623 12.13 1.53 28.19
CA PRO A 623 13.50 1.22 27.76
C PRO A 623 13.98 -0.17 28.20
N GLY A 624 13.69 -0.57 29.44
CA GLY A 624 14.09 -1.89 29.96
C GLY A 624 13.43 -3.07 29.24
N GLU A 625 12.22 -2.90 28.70
CA GLU A 625 11.54 -3.96 27.94
C GLU A 625 12.16 -4.12 26.55
N ARG A 626 12.47 -3.00 25.88
CA ARG A 626 13.17 -3.00 24.58
C ARG A 626 14.56 -3.65 24.70
N ASP A 627 15.33 -3.22 25.70
CA ASP A 627 16.66 -3.76 25.97
C ASP A 627 16.59 -5.24 26.38
N GLY A 628 15.58 -5.61 27.17
CA GLY A 628 15.31 -7.00 27.55
C GLY A 628 15.01 -7.90 26.36
N ALA A 629 14.18 -7.46 25.43
CA ALA A 629 13.83 -8.20 24.21
C ALA A 629 15.05 -8.45 23.30
N LEU A 630 15.86 -7.41 23.06
CA LEU A 630 17.10 -7.55 22.27
C LEU A 630 18.14 -8.40 23.01
N SER A 631 18.23 -8.29 24.33
CA SER A 631 19.11 -9.14 25.14
C SER A 631 18.71 -10.62 25.09
N ARG A 632 17.41 -10.94 25.13
CA ARG A 632 16.92 -12.33 24.98
C ARG A 632 17.22 -12.88 23.59
N LEU A 633 17.06 -12.07 22.54
CA LEU A 633 17.40 -12.46 21.16
C LEU A 633 18.89 -12.77 21.02
N LEU A 634 19.75 -11.90 21.57
CA LEU A 634 21.20 -12.12 21.56
C LEU A 634 21.58 -13.39 22.34
N ASP A 635 20.99 -13.59 23.53
CA ASP A 635 21.20 -14.79 24.34
C ASP A 635 20.75 -16.05 23.62
N PHE A 636 19.60 -16.02 22.94
CA PHE A 636 19.11 -17.13 22.14
C PHE A 636 20.11 -17.51 21.04
N TYR A 637 20.58 -16.54 20.26
CA TYR A 637 21.56 -16.82 19.20
C TYR A 637 22.90 -17.30 19.77
N LEU A 638 23.42 -16.65 20.83
CA LEU A 638 24.68 -17.04 21.45
C LEU A 638 24.61 -18.45 22.05
N ALA A 639 23.57 -18.76 22.82
CA ALA A 639 23.39 -20.08 23.41
C ALA A 639 23.24 -21.18 22.35
N THR A 640 22.49 -20.90 21.29
CA THR A 640 22.30 -21.87 20.20
C THR A 640 23.59 -22.07 19.40
N ALA A 641 24.27 -20.98 19.00
CA ALA A 641 25.55 -21.05 18.30
C ALA A 641 26.64 -21.72 19.14
N ALA A 642 26.67 -21.50 20.47
CA ALA A 642 27.56 -22.20 21.38
C ALA A 642 27.29 -23.71 21.42
N GLY A 643 26.02 -24.11 21.36
CA GLY A 643 25.62 -25.51 21.20
C GLY A 643 26.11 -26.12 19.89
N VAL A 644 25.95 -25.41 18.77
CA VAL A 644 26.51 -25.81 17.47
C VAL A 644 28.03 -25.96 17.56
N TYR A 645 28.72 -24.97 18.12
CA TYR A 645 30.17 -24.97 18.28
C TYR A 645 30.66 -26.19 19.06
N ALA A 646 30.00 -26.52 20.18
CA ALA A 646 30.35 -27.66 21.02
C ALA A 646 30.16 -29.01 20.31
N ILE A 647 29.11 -29.16 19.50
CA ILE A 647 28.84 -30.36 18.70
C ILE A 647 29.89 -30.51 17.59
N GLU A 648 30.28 -29.41 16.94
CA GLU A 648 31.30 -29.40 15.89
C GLU A 648 32.72 -29.66 16.44
N ARG A 649 33.00 -29.25 17.67
CA ARG A 649 34.34 -29.27 18.27
C ARG A 649 34.34 -29.91 19.67
N PRO A 650 34.07 -31.22 19.78
CA PRO A 650 34.12 -31.92 21.07
C PRO A 650 35.47 -31.74 21.78
N GLY A 651 35.42 -31.36 23.06
CA GLY A 651 36.60 -31.15 23.90
C GLY A 651 37.26 -29.78 23.77
N ASP A 652 36.82 -28.92 22.85
CA ASP A 652 37.22 -27.52 22.81
C ASP A 652 36.53 -26.75 23.95
N ARG A 653 37.28 -25.88 24.63
CA ARG A 653 36.82 -25.17 25.82
C ARG A 653 36.34 -23.74 25.55
N THR A 654 36.37 -23.29 24.30
CA THR A 654 35.96 -21.93 23.91
C THR A 654 34.59 -21.55 24.46
N VAL A 655 33.61 -22.46 24.42
CA VAL A 655 32.25 -22.25 24.94
C VAL A 655 32.22 -21.91 26.44
N VAL A 656 33.16 -22.45 27.23
CA VAL A 656 33.25 -22.19 28.68
C VAL A 656 33.67 -20.74 28.98
N HIS A 657 34.36 -20.10 28.02
CA HIS A 657 34.88 -18.74 28.15
C HIS A 657 33.98 -17.67 27.53
N LEU A 658 32.84 -18.08 26.96
CA LEU A 658 31.84 -17.15 26.46
C LEU A 658 31.06 -16.54 27.62
N GLU A 659 30.59 -15.31 27.44
CA GLU A 659 29.70 -14.64 28.38
C GLU A 659 28.44 -15.49 28.65
N PRO A 660 27.98 -15.57 29.90
CA PRO A 660 26.82 -16.36 30.25
C PRO A 660 25.55 -15.78 29.61
N THR A 661 24.66 -16.67 29.18
CA THR A 661 23.34 -16.34 28.65
C THR A 661 22.27 -16.60 29.70
N SER A 662 21.26 -15.73 29.74
CA SER A 662 20.10 -15.90 30.64
C SER A 662 18.93 -16.59 29.94
N TYR A 663 18.82 -16.42 28.62
CA TYR A 663 17.83 -17.11 27.79
C TYR A 663 18.42 -18.35 27.13
N ARG A 664 17.63 -19.44 27.06
CA ARG A 664 18.06 -20.72 26.50
C ARG A 664 18.03 -20.72 24.97
N GLY A 665 19.04 -21.34 24.36
CA GLY A 665 19.08 -21.62 22.92
C GLY A 665 18.39 -22.94 22.54
N LEU A 666 18.45 -23.28 21.26
CA LEU A 666 18.03 -24.60 20.75
C LEU A 666 19.06 -25.68 21.10
N SER A 667 18.60 -26.92 21.20
CA SER A 667 19.43 -28.12 21.37
C SER A 667 19.32 -29.02 20.15
N PHE A 668 20.45 -29.53 19.67
CA PHE A 668 20.49 -30.42 18.50
C PHE A 668 20.98 -31.81 18.90
N GLY A 669 20.32 -32.86 18.41
CA GLY A 669 20.77 -34.24 18.59
C GLY A 669 21.81 -34.66 17.54
N GLU A 670 21.82 -33.99 16.39
CA GLU A 670 22.67 -34.33 15.25
C GLU A 670 23.47 -33.12 14.75
N ARG A 671 24.71 -33.41 14.35
CA ARG A 671 25.66 -32.43 13.81
C ARG A 671 25.13 -31.68 12.58
N THR A 672 24.53 -32.40 11.63
CA THR A 672 24.03 -31.81 10.38
C THR A 672 22.93 -30.78 10.64
N GLN A 673 21.98 -31.09 11.52
CA GLN A 673 20.90 -30.17 11.88
C GLN A 673 21.42 -28.89 12.55
N ALA A 674 22.45 -29.02 13.39
CA ALA A 674 23.10 -27.89 14.05
C ALA A 674 23.77 -26.92 13.05
N LEU A 675 24.49 -27.47 12.06
CA LEU A 675 25.13 -26.68 11.00
C LEU A 675 24.09 -26.06 10.05
N ASP A 676 23.08 -26.82 9.64
CA ASP A 676 22.02 -26.32 8.76
C ASP A 676 21.31 -25.11 9.40
N TRP A 677 21.05 -25.17 10.71
CA TRP A 677 20.52 -24.03 11.47
C TRP A 677 21.48 -22.82 11.45
N LEU A 678 22.77 -23.03 11.72
CA LEU A 678 23.76 -21.95 11.77
C LEU A 678 23.84 -21.20 10.42
N PHE A 679 23.84 -21.93 9.30
CA PHE A 679 23.87 -21.34 7.97
C PHE A 679 22.54 -20.69 7.59
N ALA A 680 21.41 -21.26 8.00
CA ALA A 680 20.09 -20.68 7.78
C ALA A 680 19.86 -19.39 8.60
N GLU A 681 20.50 -19.23 9.76
CA GLU A 681 20.38 -18.01 10.60
C GLU A 681 21.53 -17.01 10.41
N ALA A 682 22.48 -17.28 9.52
CA ALA A 682 23.72 -16.51 9.39
C ALA A 682 23.47 -14.99 9.26
N GLN A 683 22.52 -14.57 8.42
CA GLN A 683 22.23 -13.15 8.23
C GLN A 683 21.59 -12.51 9.46
N CYS A 684 20.66 -13.22 10.11
CA CYS A 684 19.90 -12.73 11.26
C CYS A 684 20.80 -12.62 12.50
N LEU A 685 21.61 -13.64 12.78
CA LEU A 685 22.53 -13.63 13.92
C LEU A 685 23.65 -12.58 13.76
N LEU A 686 24.19 -12.39 12.54
CA LEU A 686 25.21 -11.37 12.29
C LEU A 686 24.64 -9.95 12.36
N ALA A 687 23.40 -9.74 11.92
CA ALA A 687 22.70 -8.47 12.10
C ALA A 687 22.43 -8.17 13.58
N CYS A 688 21.94 -9.17 14.34
CA CYS A 688 21.73 -9.06 15.77
C CYS A 688 23.02 -8.70 16.53
N ALA A 689 24.15 -9.33 16.18
CA ALA A 689 25.44 -9.04 16.77
C ALA A 689 25.83 -7.56 16.53
N ARG A 690 25.73 -7.09 15.29
CA ARG A 690 26.08 -5.71 14.89
C ARG A 690 25.22 -4.63 15.53
N GLN A 691 24.00 -4.98 15.93
CA GLN A 691 23.09 -4.05 16.58
C GLN A 691 23.59 -3.62 17.98
N GLN A 692 24.49 -4.41 18.59
CA GLN A 692 25.06 -4.13 19.91
C GLN A 692 26.23 -3.15 19.81
N GLN A 693 26.20 -2.10 20.63
CA GLN A 693 27.19 -1.01 20.57
C GLN A 693 27.99 -0.83 21.86
N THR A 694 27.46 -1.20 23.02
CA THR A 694 28.14 -0.99 24.32
C THR A 694 27.79 -2.05 25.37
N GLY A 695 28.54 -2.07 26.47
CA GLY A 695 28.22 -2.85 27.67
C GLY A 695 28.33 -4.37 27.49
N SER A 696 27.56 -5.12 28.30
CA SER A 696 27.54 -6.59 28.26
C SER A 696 26.92 -7.16 26.99
N GLY A 697 26.07 -6.40 26.29
CA GLY A 697 25.56 -6.76 24.96
C GLY A 697 26.67 -6.85 23.93
N LEU A 698 27.62 -5.89 23.95
CA LEU A 698 28.76 -5.89 23.04
C LEU A 698 29.67 -7.12 23.23
N ARG A 699 29.97 -7.49 24.48
CA ARG A 699 30.79 -8.68 24.77
C ARG A 699 30.12 -9.97 24.27
N ARG A 700 28.83 -10.16 24.56
CA ARG A 700 28.03 -11.30 24.06
C ARG A 700 27.95 -11.33 22.53
N ALA A 701 27.88 -10.18 21.86
CA ALA A 701 27.88 -10.11 20.40
C ALA A 701 29.23 -10.54 19.78
N VAL A 702 30.34 -10.18 20.40
CA VAL A 702 31.67 -10.66 19.96
C VAL A 702 31.81 -12.17 20.22
N ASP A 703 31.32 -12.65 21.35
CA ASP A 703 31.31 -14.08 21.67
C ASP A 703 30.40 -14.89 20.74
N LEU A 704 29.31 -14.28 20.26
CA LEU A 704 28.46 -14.87 19.22
C LEU A 704 29.24 -15.06 17.91
N LEU A 705 30.11 -14.12 17.53
CA LEU A 705 30.99 -14.33 16.37
C LEU A 705 31.93 -15.52 16.58
N TRP A 706 32.54 -15.63 17.77
CA TRP A 706 33.40 -16.77 18.11
C TRP A 706 32.66 -18.11 18.04
N ALA A 707 31.43 -18.16 18.56
CA ALA A 707 30.57 -19.34 18.47
C ALA A 707 30.13 -19.64 17.03
N ALA A 708 29.96 -18.61 16.19
CA ALA A 708 29.59 -18.71 14.79
C ALA A 708 30.79 -18.73 13.82
N LYS A 709 31.99 -19.10 14.30
CA LYS A 709 33.24 -19.07 13.53
C LYS A 709 33.15 -19.80 12.18
N ASP A 710 32.36 -20.86 12.07
CA ASP A 710 32.20 -21.61 10.80
C ASP A 710 31.66 -20.72 9.65
N LEU A 711 30.97 -19.62 9.97
CA LEU A 711 30.52 -18.65 8.98
C LEU A 711 31.68 -17.88 8.33
N ALA A 712 32.78 -17.64 9.06
CA ALA A 712 33.97 -16.94 8.58
C ALA A 712 34.66 -17.68 7.42
N GLU A 713 34.52 -19.00 7.37
CA GLU A 713 35.15 -19.87 6.37
C GLU A 713 34.18 -20.30 5.25
N SER A 714 32.91 -19.87 5.30
CA SER A 714 31.80 -20.42 4.49
C SER A 714 31.55 -19.78 3.12
N GLY A 715 32.56 -19.16 2.51
CA GLY A 715 32.40 -18.51 1.20
C GLY A 715 31.47 -17.29 1.25
N ALA A 716 30.19 -17.43 0.92
CA ALA A 716 29.26 -16.31 0.78
C ALA A 716 29.05 -15.51 2.08
N ASN A 717 29.01 -16.17 3.25
CA ASN A 717 28.82 -15.48 4.54
C ASN A 717 30.12 -14.88 5.11
N ALA A 718 31.29 -15.26 4.58
CA ALA A 718 32.58 -14.79 5.10
C ALA A 718 32.71 -13.26 5.06
N LYS A 719 32.19 -12.62 4.00
CA LYS A 719 32.17 -11.15 3.88
C LYS A 719 31.24 -10.48 4.89
N GLN A 720 30.08 -11.08 5.15
CA GLN A 720 29.13 -10.56 6.13
C GLN A 720 29.68 -10.71 7.55
N TYR A 721 30.34 -11.84 7.82
CA TYR A 721 31.05 -12.07 9.07
C TYR A 721 32.19 -11.05 9.27
N GLU A 722 33.03 -10.83 8.25
CA GLU A 722 34.10 -9.81 8.28
C GLU A 722 33.54 -8.42 8.59
N TRP A 723 32.44 -8.04 7.94
CA TRP A 723 31.78 -6.77 8.19
C TRP A 723 31.25 -6.66 9.63
N ALA A 724 30.62 -7.73 10.15
CA ALA A 724 30.16 -7.76 11.53
C ALA A 724 31.31 -7.66 12.54
N ALA A 725 32.40 -8.40 12.32
CA ALA A 725 33.59 -8.36 13.17
C ALA A 725 34.26 -6.98 13.15
N THR A 726 34.31 -6.32 11.98
CA THR A 726 34.81 -4.94 11.82
C THR A 726 33.95 -3.95 12.63
N ALA A 727 32.63 -4.02 12.48
CA ALA A 727 31.71 -3.14 13.20
C ALA A 727 31.81 -3.32 14.73
N LEU A 728 31.94 -4.56 15.20
CA LEU A 728 32.09 -4.86 16.63
C LEU A 728 33.46 -4.45 17.19
N ARG A 729 34.54 -4.58 16.40
CA ARG A 729 35.86 -4.03 16.76
C ARG A 729 35.76 -2.51 16.94
N ASP A 730 35.16 -1.81 15.98
CA ASP A 730 35.04 -0.35 16.02
C ASP A 730 34.17 0.09 17.20
N ALA A 731 33.04 -0.58 17.45
CA ALA A 731 32.18 -0.33 18.61
C ALA A 731 32.93 -0.59 19.94
N ALA A 732 33.73 -1.65 20.04
CA ALA A 732 34.52 -1.94 21.24
C ALA A 732 35.63 -0.93 21.47
N GLN A 733 36.26 -0.45 20.40
CA GLN A 733 37.25 0.62 20.47
C GLN A 733 36.60 1.93 20.95
N ASP A 734 35.45 2.30 20.38
CA ASP A 734 34.71 3.51 20.76
C ASP A 734 34.18 3.44 22.20
N ALA A 735 33.79 2.25 22.66
CA ALA A 735 33.38 1.99 24.04
C ALA A 735 34.55 1.80 25.03
N ALA A 736 35.79 1.79 24.54
CA ALA A 736 37.01 1.48 25.30
C ALA A 736 36.94 0.13 26.05
N ASP A 737 36.22 -0.87 25.52
CA ASP A 737 36.16 -2.22 26.08
C ASP A 737 37.27 -3.10 25.49
N ILE A 738 38.43 -3.08 26.15
CA ILE A 738 39.64 -3.78 25.70
C ILE A 738 39.44 -5.31 25.54
N ARG A 739 38.54 -5.92 26.31
CA ARG A 739 38.27 -7.36 26.24
C ARG A 739 37.47 -7.67 24.98
N ALA A 740 36.38 -6.95 24.74
CA ALA A 740 35.59 -7.09 23.51
C ALA A 740 36.43 -6.76 22.26
N GLU A 741 37.25 -5.70 22.32
CA GLU A 741 38.12 -5.30 21.21
C GLU A 741 39.12 -6.41 20.89
N SER A 742 39.80 -6.97 21.90
CA SER A 742 40.77 -8.06 21.68
C SER A 742 40.13 -9.27 20.98
N ARG A 743 38.93 -9.68 21.42
CA ARG A 743 38.21 -10.82 20.86
C ARG A 743 37.71 -10.57 19.44
N ALA A 744 37.21 -9.36 19.15
CA ALA A 744 36.77 -8.99 17.81
C ALA A 744 37.95 -8.97 16.82
N ARG A 745 39.11 -8.46 17.25
CA ARG A 745 40.36 -8.49 16.44
C ARG A 745 40.87 -9.91 16.20
N THR A 746 40.76 -10.82 17.18
CA THR A 746 41.06 -12.25 16.96
C THR A 746 40.15 -12.86 15.89
N ALA A 747 38.86 -12.52 15.87
CA ALA A 747 37.95 -12.97 14.82
C ALA A 747 38.35 -12.44 13.43
N LEU A 748 38.75 -11.17 13.32
CA LEU A 748 39.24 -10.57 12.07
C LEU A 748 40.55 -11.20 11.59
N SER A 749 41.50 -11.45 12.51
CA SER A 749 42.75 -12.13 12.17
C SER A 749 42.50 -13.47 11.50
N ASN A 750 41.59 -14.27 12.06
CA ASN A 750 41.24 -15.56 11.49
C ASN A 750 40.61 -15.45 10.08
N VAL A 751 39.71 -14.47 9.88
CA VAL A 751 39.10 -14.19 8.56
C VAL A 751 40.16 -13.79 7.53
N HIS A 752 41.04 -12.86 7.88
CA HIS A 752 42.12 -12.40 7.00
C HIS A 752 43.11 -13.51 6.68
N LEU A 753 43.45 -14.35 7.68
CA LEU A 753 44.31 -15.51 7.50
C LEU A 753 43.69 -16.52 6.51
N ALA A 754 42.41 -16.85 6.68
CA ALA A 754 41.70 -17.75 5.77
C ALA A 754 41.62 -17.20 4.34
N ALA A 755 41.55 -15.87 4.19
CA ALA A 755 41.56 -15.19 2.89
C ALA A 755 42.97 -14.94 2.32
N GLY A 756 44.04 -15.37 3.00
CA GLY A 756 45.43 -15.18 2.57
C GLY A 756 45.97 -13.75 2.71
N ARG A 757 45.23 -12.85 3.39
CA ARG A 757 45.61 -11.47 3.70
C ARG A 757 46.54 -11.43 4.91
N TYR A 758 47.75 -11.98 4.74
CA TYR A 758 48.67 -12.22 5.86
C TYR A 758 49.13 -10.95 6.59
N TYR A 759 49.24 -9.82 5.89
CA TYR A 759 49.65 -8.56 6.53
C TYR A 759 48.56 -8.07 7.48
N GLU A 760 47.32 -7.94 6.98
CA GLU A 760 46.17 -7.51 7.78
C GLU A 760 45.89 -8.50 8.94
N ALA A 761 46.08 -9.80 8.71
CA ALA A 761 45.92 -10.82 9.74
C ALA A 761 46.95 -10.71 10.88
N ASP A 762 48.21 -10.38 10.56
CA ASP A 762 49.31 -10.22 11.53
C ASP A 762 49.12 -8.93 12.35
N GLU A 763 48.66 -7.84 11.72
CA GLU A 763 48.32 -6.59 12.42
C GLU A 763 47.18 -6.80 13.42
N GLU A 764 46.07 -7.39 13.00
CA GLU A 764 44.92 -7.63 13.88
C GLU A 764 45.27 -8.59 15.02
N ALA A 765 46.03 -9.66 14.75
CA ALA A 765 46.47 -10.57 15.80
C ALA A 765 47.48 -9.94 16.76
N GLY A 766 48.40 -9.11 16.27
CA GLY A 766 49.37 -8.41 17.11
C GLY A 766 48.66 -7.52 18.11
N ARG A 767 47.69 -6.72 17.63
CA ARG A 767 46.88 -5.85 18.48
C ARG A 767 45.97 -6.63 19.43
N ALA A 768 45.41 -7.75 18.99
CA ALA A 768 44.62 -8.64 19.85
C ALA A 768 45.44 -9.16 21.04
N ILE A 769 46.70 -9.58 20.84
CA ILE A 769 47.58 -10.08 21.92
C ILE A 769 47.86 -8.98 22.95
N GLU A 770 48.19 -7.76 22.48
CA GLU A 770 48.46 -6.62 23.37
C GLU A 770 47.27 -6.31 24.28
N LEU A 771 46.07 -6.21 23.68
CA LEU A 771 44.83 -5.90 24.39
C LEU A 771 44.39 -7.03 25.32
N ALA A 772 44.48 -8.28 24.86
CA ALA A 772 44.11 -9.44 25.66
C ALA A 772 45.03 -9.62 26.88
N THR A 773 46.33 -9.34 26.71
CA THR A 773 47.30 -9.34 27.84
C THR A 773 46.95 -8.25 28.84
N ALA A 774 46.57 -7.05 28.39
CA ALA A 774 46.12 -5.97 29.27
C ALA A 774 44.77 -6.26 29.96
N ALA A 775 43.92 -7.07 29.32
CA ALA A 775 42.62 -7.48 29.84
C ALA A 775 42.66 -8.74 30.72
N ASP A 776 43.84 -9.37 30.88
CA ASP A 776 44.01 -10.68 31.53
C ASP A 776 43.11 -11.79 30.94
N ASP A 777 42.90 -11.74 29.61
CA ASP A 777 42.16 -12.76 28.87
C ASP A 777 43.14 -13.66 28.09
N ALA A 778 43.38 -14.87 28.60
CA ALA A 778 44.35 -15.80 28.01
C ALA A 778 43.87 -16.45 26.70
N THR A 779 42.56 -16.43 26.43
CA THR A 779 41.97 -17.15 25.28
C THR A 779 42.36 -16.49 23.94
N PRO A 780 42.17 -15.16 23.74
CA PRO A 780 42.63 -14.48 22.53
C PRO A 780 44.14 -14.58 22.33
N VAL A 781 44.94 -14.55 23.41
CA VAL A 781 46.41 -14.66 23.31
C VAL A 781 46.80 -15.96 22.62
N SER A 782 46.21 -17.09 23.03
CA SER A 782 46.52 -18.41 22.46
C SER A 782 46.09 -18.52 20.99
N TRP A 783 44.92 -17.99 20.64
CA TRP A 783 44.41 -17.99 19.26
C TRP A 783 45.20 -17.08 18.35
N ALA A 784 45.38 -15.81 18.72
CA ALA A 784 46.11 -14.84 17.93
C ALA A 784 47.59 -15.24 17.78
N ALA A 785 48.22 -15.83 18.80
CA ALA A 785 49.57 -16.38 18.69
C ALA A 785 49.63 -17.59 17.73
N THR A 786 48.56 -18.39 17.64
CA THR A 786 48.46 -19.47 16.63
C THR A 786 48.46 -18.87 15.23
N ASP A 787 47.61 -17.87 14.98
CA ASP A 787 47.47 -17.24 13.67
C ASP A 787 48.78 -16.54 13.23
N ARG A 788 49.40 -15.74 14.11
CA ARG A 788 50.72 -15.12 13.83
C ARG A 788 51.82 -16.16 13.65
N GLY A 789 51.78 -17.26 14.41
CA GLY A 789 52.73 -18.35 14.27
C GLY A 789 52.65 -19.03 12.89
N ILE A 790 51.43 -19.24 12.38
CA ILE A 790 51.19 -19.76 11.03
C ILE A 790 51.68 -18.77 9.96
N ILE A 791 51.40 -17.48 10.13
CA ILE A 791 51.86 -16.42 9.22
C ILE A 791 53.39 -16.37 9.17
N ALA A 792 54.04 -16.32 10.32
CA ALA A 792 55.50 -16.32 10.45
C ALA A 792 56.13 -17.57 9.83
N LEU A 793 55.53 -18.75 10.03
CA LEU A 793 55.95 -20.00 9.39
C LEU A 793 55.90 -19.91 7.86
N ASN A 794 54.80 -19.39 7.31
CA ASN A 794 54.62 -19.24 5.85
C ASN A 794 55.57 -18.21 5.23
N GLN A 795 55.95 -17.18 5.99
CA GLN A 795 56.89 -16.13 5.57
C GLN A 795 58.37 -16.48 5.85
N GLY A 796 58.66 -17.66 6.40
CA GLY A 796 60.02 -18.11 6.71
C GLY A 796 60.64 -17.49 7.96
N ARG A 797 59.87 -16.79 8.80
CA ARG A 797 60.30 -16.18 10.08
C ARG A 797 60.28 -17.23 11.20
N TYR A 798 61.15 -18.24 11.09
CA TYR A 798 61.06 -19.46 11.91
C TYR A 798 61.24 -19.24 13.42
N GLU A 799 62.16 -18.37 13.85
CA GLU A 799 62.37 -18.10 15.29
C GLU A 799 61.15 -17.42 15.92
N GLU A 800 60.50 -16.52 15.19
CA GLU A 800 59.27 -15.87 15.63
C GLU A 800 58.13 -16.88 15.71
N ALA A 801 57.98 -17.73 14.68
CA ALA A 801 56.99 -18.80 14.67
C ALA A 801 57.18 -19.77 15.85
N GLU A 802 58.43 -20.13 16.20
CA GLU A 802 58.72 -21.03 17.32
C GLU A 802 58.23 -20.45 18.65
N ARG A 803 58.52 -19.16 18.90
CA ARG A 803 58.06 -18.47 20.11
C ARG A 803 56.54 -18.40 20.17
N LEU A 804 55.88 -17.95 19.11
CA LEU A 804 54.43 -17.75 19.07
C LEU A 804 53.65 -19.06 19.22
N LEU A 805 54.04 -20.10 18.48
CA LEU A 805 53.36 -21.40 18.56
C LEU A 805 53.62 -22.11 19.90
N THR A 806 54.76 -21.86 20.55
CA THR A 806 55.04 -22.32 21.92
C THR A 806 54.12 -21.63 22.92
N THR A 807 53.98 -20.30 22.84
CA THR A 807 53.03 -19.53 23.66
C THR A 807 51.60 -20.05 23.48
N ALA A 808 51.17 -20.30 22.25
CA ALA A 808 49.85 -20.84 21.97
C ALA A 808 49.65 -22.23 22.61
N ARG A 809 50.61 -23.16 22.43
CA ARG A 809 50.56 -24.50 23.04
C ARG A 809 50.43 -24.43 24.55
N ASP A 810 51.27 -23.62 25.19
CA ASP A 810 51.31 -23.53 26.65
C ASP A 810 50.04 -22.88 27.20
N GLY A 811 49.50 -21.88 26.50
CA GLY A 811 48.19 -21.28 26.81
C GLY A 811 47.04 -22.28 26.70
N TYR A 812 46.93 -23.03 25.59
CA TYR A 812 45.92 -24.08 25.44
C TYR A 812 46.05 -25.18 26.49
N ARG A 813 47.28 -25.57 26.85
CA ARG A 813 47.53 -26.56 27.89
C ARG A 813 47.10 -26.05 29.27
N ALA A 814 47.38 -24.79 29.59
CA ALA A 814 46.97 -24.18 30.85
C ALA A 814 45.44 -24.08 30.97
N ASP A 815 44.75 -23.78 29.86
CA ASP A 815 43.28 -23.80 29.81
C ASP A 815 42.70 -25.23 29.83
N GLY A 816 43.48 -26.24 29.46
CA GLY A 816 42.98 -27.59 29.22
C GLY A 816 42.24 -27.73 27.89
N ASN A 817 42.41 -26.79 26.95
CA ASN A 817 41.87 -26.88 25.59
C ASN A 817 42.72 -27.85 24.76
N ARG A 818 42.38 -29.13 24.89
CA ARG A 818 43.10 -30.25 24.27
C ARG A 818 43.14 -30.18 22.73
N PRO A 819 42.04 -29.88 22.01
CA PRO A 819 42.10 -29.70 20.56
C PRO A 819 43.03 -28.55 20.12
N GLY A 820 43.01 -27.43 20.86
CA GLY A 820 43.91 -26.30 20.62
C GLY A 820 45.38 -26.69 20.81
N GLU A 821 45.70 -27.37 21.92
CA GLU A 821 47.04 -27.88 22.22
C GLU A 821 47.55 -28.79 21.08
N ALA A 822 46.72 -29.73 20.64
CA ALA A 822 47.05 -30.66 19.56
C ALA A 822 47.30 -29.94 18.23
N SER A 823 46.51 -28.91 17.93
CA SER A 823 46.67 -28.10 16.71
C SER A 823 47.98 -27.29 16.76
N ALA A 824 48.32 -26.68 17.91
CA ALA A 824 49.58 -25.99 18.11
C ALA A 824 50.80 -26.92 18.00
N LEU A 825 50.70 -28.15 18.53
CA LEU A 825 51.73 -29.19 18.37
C LEU A 825 51.95 -29.59 16.90
N CYS A 826 50.87 -29.73 16.12
CA CYS A 826 50.98 -30.01 14.69
C CYS A 826 51.67 -28.86 13.91
N ASN A 827 51.35 -27.61 14.25
CA ASN A 827 52.00 -26.44 13.65
C ASN A 827 53.49 -26.35 14.04
N LEU A 828 53.84 -26.63 15.32
CA LEU A 828 55.24 -26.74 15.76
C LEU A 828 55.98 -27.87 15.05
N ALA A 829 55.33 -29.02 14.83
CA ALA A 829 55.91 -30.11 14.07
C ALA A 829 56.24 -29.68 12.62
N GLN A 830 55.34 -28.95 11.97
CA GLN A 830 55.56 -28.40 10.63
C GLN A 830 56.74 -27.40 10.61
N LEU A 831 56.82 -26.53 11.62
CA LEU A 831 57.96 -25.62 11.80
C LEU A 831 59.28 -26.38 11.96
N HIS A 832 59.33 -27.38 12.83
CA HIS A 832 60.54 -28.18 13.07
C HIS A 832 60.97 -28.95 11.81
N GLN A 833 60.04 -29.38 10.96
CA GLN A 833 60.39 -29.92 9.65
C GLN A 833 61.06 -28.90 8.73
N ARG A 834 60.53 -27.67 8.66
CA ARG A 834 61.12 -26.60 7.84
C ARG A 834 62.53 -26.23 8.32
N MET A 835 62.80 -26.38 9.61
CA MET A 835 64.12 -26.18 10.22
C MET A 835 65.03 -27.42 10.18
N ASN A 836 64.64 -28.51 9.49
CA ASN A 836 65.36 -29.79 9.43
C ASN A 836 65.60 -30.47 10.80
N ARG A 837 64.73 -30.24 11.80
CA ARG A 837 64.75 -30.86 13.13
C ARG A 837 63.83 -32.10 13.17
N ALA A 838 64.20 -33.15 12.43
CA ALA A 838 63.32 -34.27 12.12
C ALA A 838 62.77 -35.03 13.35
N ASP A 839 63.62 -35.40 14.31
CA ASP A 839 63.19 -36.18 15.49
C ASP A 839 62.19 -35.41 16.36
N SER A 840 62.45 -34.12 16.57
CA SER A 840 61.56 -33.25 17.31
C SER A 840 60.23 -33.05 16.59
N ALA A 841 60.24 -32.94 15.26
CA ALA A 841 59.01 -32.84 14.47
C ALA A 841 58.13 -34.10 14.60
N VAL A 842 58.75 -35.29 14.58
CA VAL A 842 58.04 -36.56 14.78
C VAL A 842 57.43 -36.62 16.18
N SER A 843 58.21 -36.29 17.23
CA SER A 843 57.72 -36.29 18.62
C SER A 843 56.52 -35.35 18.83
N LEU A 844 56.59 -34.13 18.29
CA LEU A 844 55.51 -33.15 18.40
C LEU A 844 54.24 -33.60 17.67
N ALA A 845 54.38 -34.11 16.44
CA ALA A 845 53.23 -34.59 15.67
C ALA A 845 52.59 -35.84 16.32
N GLN A 846 53.40 -36.73 16.89
CA GLN A 846 52.93 -37.92 17.61
C GLN A 846 52.09 -37.53 18.83
N GLN A 847 52.57 -36.58 19.63
CA GLN A 847 51.80 -36.04 20.75
C GLN A 847 50.45 -35.49 20.28
N GLY A 848 50.42 -34.67 19.22
CA GLY A 848 49.18 -34.12 18.66
C GLY A 848 48.18 -35.19 18.19
N VAL A 849 48.67 -36.23 17.52
CA VAL A 849 47.86 -37.39 17.08
C VAL A 849 47.26 -38.11 18.28
N GLU A 850 48.03 -38.35 19.34
CA GLU A 850 47.55 -38.99 20.56
C GLU A 850 46.41 -38.20 21.22
N ILE A 851 46.51 -36.87 21.25
CA ILE A 851 45.42 -36.02 21.75
C ILE A 851 44.15 -36.21 20.91
N PHE A 852 44.24 -36.04 19.58
CA PHE A 852 43.06 -36.15 18.71
C PHE A 852 42.44 -37.54 18.74
N GLN A 853 43.25 -38.59 18.90
CA GLN A 853 42.79 -39.97 19.03
C GLN A 853 42.03 -40.19 20.34
N GLN A 854 42.53 -39.67 21.47
CA GLN A 854 41.84 -39.74 22.77
C GLN A 854 40.48 -39.04 22.75
N LEU A 855 40.36 -37.94 22.00
CA LEU A 855 39.12 -37.17 21.86
C LEU A 855 38.15 -37.75 20.82
N GLY A 856 38.55 -38.77 20.06
CA GLY A 856 37.72 -39.36 19.00
C GLY A 856 37.43 -38.42 17.81
N LEU A 857 38.22 -37.35 17.64
CA LEU A 857 37.99 -36.32 16.61
C LEU A 857 38.52 -36.79 15.25
N SER A 858 37.76 -37.61 14.53
CA SER A 858 38.19 -38.28 13.29
C SER A 858 38.81 -37.34 12.24
N LEU A 859 38.18 -36.20 11.93
CA LEU A 859 38.70 -35.26 10.93
C LEU A 859 39.96 -34.52 11.40
N ARG A 860 40.01 -34.06 12.65
CA ARG A 860 41.22 -33.41 13.23
C ARG A 860 42.36 -34.42 13.39
N LEU A 861 42.04 -35.68 13.70
CA LEU A 861 42.98 -36.78 13.71
C LEU A 861 43.62 -36.99 12.33
N ALA A 862 42.86 -36.84 11.24
CA ALA A 862 43.43 -36.87 9.89
C ALA A 862 44.46 -35.76 9.66
N ASN A 863 44.21 -34.54 10.13
CA ASN A 863 45.20 -33.43 10.07
C ASN A 863 46.47 -33.74 10.89
N GLY A 864 46.30 -34.35 12.07
CA GLY A 864 47.43 -34.80 12.90
C GLY A 864 48.24 -35.91 12.21
N ARG A 865 47.55 -36.93 11.67
CA ARG A 865 48.17 -38.04 10.92
C ARG A 865 48.88 -37.56 9.66
N TYR A 866 48.29 -36.60 8.95
CA TYR A 866 48.95 -35.92 7.84
C TYR A 866 50.27 -35.27 8.31
N SER A 867 50.23 -34.45 9.36
CA SER A 867 51.41 -33.76 9.89
C SER A 867 52.51 -34.75 10.33
N LEU A 868 52.13 -35.84 11.02
CA LEU A 868 53.02 -36.92 11.43
C LEU A 868 53.62 -37.66 10.24
N GLY A 869 52.80 -37.96 9.22
CA GLY A 869 53.24 -38.62 8.00
C GLY A 869 54.30 -37.82 7.24
N VAL A 870 54.12 -36.49 7.14
CA VAL A 870 55.14 -35.61 6.55
C VAL A 870 56.41 -35.59 7.42
N ALA A 871 56.28 -35.60 8.75
CA ALA A 871 57.43 -35.58 9.68
C ALA A 871 58.27 -36.85 9.54
N LEU A 872 57.61 -38.02 9.55
CA LEU A 872 58.23 -39.32 9.37
C LEU A 872 58.92 -39.44 8.01
N THR A 873 58.30 -38.88 6.96
CA THR A 873 58.91 -38.85 5.61
C THR A 873 60.23 -38.09 5.62
N ARG A 874 60.26 -36.90 6.24
CA ARG A 874 61.48 -36.08 6.37
C ARG A 874 62.54 -36.73 7.26
N ALA A 875 62.12 -37.51 8.26
CA ALA A 875 63.01 -38.30 9.11
C ALA A 875 63.53 -39.60 8.45
N GLY A 876 63.16 -39.89 7.19
CA GLY A 876 63.55 -41.12 6.49
C GLY A 876 62.80 -42.38 6.92
N ARG A 877 61.79 -42.26 7.81
CA ARG A 877 60.93 -43.35 8.27
C ARG A 877 59.78 -43.59 7.30
N LEU A 878 60.12 -43.91 6.05
CA LEU A 878 59.19 -43.91 4.92
C LEU A 878 58.01 -44.89 5.06
N PRO A 879 58.15 -46.14 5.56
CA PRO A 879 57.01 -47.05 5.72
C PRO A 879 55.97 -46.54 6.72
N GLU A 880 56.43 -45.96 7.83
CA GLU A 880 55.56 -45.40 8.87
C GLU A 880 54.88 -44.13 8.38
N GLY A 881 55.63 -43.27 7.68
CA GLY A 881 55.07 -42.06 7.07
C GLY A 881 53.97 -42.36 6.05
N LEU A 882 54.15 -43.41 5.24
CA LEU A 882 53.15 -43.83 4.26
C LEU A 882 51.87 -44.34 4.94
N ALA A 883 51.99 -45.12 6.01
CA ALA A 883 50.84 -45.59 6.78
C ALA A 883 50.01 -44.42 7.31
N GLN A 884 50.66 -43.42 7.93
CA GLN A 884 49.98 -42.24 8.48
C GLN A 884 49.30 -41.38 7.39
N LEU A 885 49.97 -41.14 6.27
CA LEU A 885 49.38 -40.39 5.14
C LEU A 885 48.22 -41.14 4.49
N THR A 886 48.32 -42.47 4.35
CA THR A 886 47.24 -43.30 3.78
C THR A 886 46.00 -43.25 4.66
N ASP A 887 46.18 -43.39 5.97
CA ASP A 887 45.11 -43.27 6.95
C ASP A 887 44.45 -41.89 6.94
N ALA A 888 45.25 -40.82 6.88
CA ALA A 888 44.74 -39.44 6.78
C ALA A 888 43.92 -39.26 5.50
N MET A 889 44.43 -39.74 4.37
CA MET A 889 43.78 -39.65 3.05
C MET A 889 42.42 -40.35 3.05
N LEU A 890 42.31 -41.55 3.64
CA LEU A 890 41.03 -42.28 3.74
C LEU A 890 39.99 -41.51 4.55
N ILE A 891 40.41 -40.86 5.64
CA ILE A 891 39.52 -40.03 6.45
C ILE A 891 39.10 -38.77 5.68
N PHE A 892 40.02 -38.10 4.99
CA PHE A 892 39.66 -36.93 4.17
C PHE A 892 38.69 -37.29 3.04
N ALA A 893 38.93 -38.39 2.33
CA ALA A 893 38.05 -38.86 1.27
C ALA A 893 36.63 -39.20 1.79
N SER A 894 36.54 -39.94 2.90
CA SER A 894 35.25 -40.29 3.53
C SER A 894 34.47 -39.08 4.07
N ASN A 895 35.17 -38.00 4.43
CA ASN A 895 34.58 -36.73 4.88
C ASN A 895 34.46 -35.68 3.75
N ARG A 896 34.63 -36.09 2.49
CA ARG A 896 34.55 -35.22 1.29
C ARG A 896 35.48 -34.01 1.32
N GLN A 897 36.60 -34.11 2.03
CA GLN A 897 37.61 -33.06 2.13
C GLN A 897 38.58 -33.12 0.95
N ARG A 898 38.08 -32.84 -0.26
CA ARG A 898 38.84 -32.96 -1.52
C ARG A 898 40.17 -32.19 -1.51
N LEU A 899 40.20 -31.03 -0.85
CA LEU A 899 41.40 -30.22 -0.66
C LEU A 899 42.51 -31.00 0.06
N TRP A 900 42.17 -31.53 1.24
CA TRP A 900 43.09 -32.27 2.09
C TRP A 900 43.45 -33.62 1.47
N GLU A 901 42.50 -34.27 0.78
CA GLU A 901 42.75 -35.48 0.00
C GLU A 901 43.81 -35.23 -1.08
N GLY A 902 43.61 -34.23 -1.94
CA GLY A 902 44.56 -33.87 -3.01
C GLY A 902 45.94 -33.48 -2.49
N THR A 903 46.00 -32.73 -1.40
CA THR A 903 47.28 -32.35 -0.76
C THR A 903 47.97 -33.54 -0.10
N THR A 904 47.21 -34.50 0.43
CA THR A 904 47.77 -35.75 0.99
C THR A 904 48.35 -36.63 -0.12
N HIS A 905 47.69 -36.72 -1.28
CA HIS A 905 48.26 -37.36 -2.48
C HIS A 905 49.61 -36.75 -2.88
N LEU A 906 49.76 -35.42 -2.86
CA LEU A 906 51.05 -34.76 -3.10
C LEU A 906 52.13 -35.23 -2.11
N ARG A 907 51.81 -35.31 -0.82
CA ARG A 907 52.78 -35.76 0.19
C ARG A 907 53.16 -37.23 0.02
N ILE A 908 52.21 -38.09 -0.35
CA ILE A 908 52.48 -39.49 -0.68
C ILE A 908 53.37 -39.60 -1.93
N ALA A 909 53.15 -38.75 -2.95
CA ALA A 909 54.00 -38.69 -4.13
C ALA A 909 55.44 -38.29 -3.79
N GLN A 910 55.62 -37.26 -2.94
CA GLN A 910 56.94 -36.83 -2.46
C GLN A 910 57.63 -37.94 -1.64
N LEU A 911 56.89 -38.67 -0.82
CA LEU A 911 57.39 -39.84 -0.08
C LEU A 911 57.85 -40.94 -1.04
N HIS A 912 57.07 -41.29 -2.05
CA HIS A 912 57.45 -42.30 -3.03
C HIS A 912 58.67 -41.90 -3.86
N LEU A 913 58.83 -40.62 -4.20
CA LEU A 913 60.08 -40.12 -4.80
C LEU A 913 61.28 -40.32 -3.88
N ALA A 914 61.15 -39.99 -2.59
CA ALA A 914 62.20 -40.21 -1.60
C ALA A 914 62.52 -41.70 -1.40
N ALA A 915 61.53 -42.59 -1.61
CA ALA A 915 61.68 -44.04 -1.59
C ALA A 915 62.23 -44.65 -2.90
N HIS A 916 62.63 -43.81 -3.87
CA HIS A 916 63.05 -44.25 -5.22
C HIS A 916 61.98 -45.09 -5.96
N ARG A 917 60.70 -44.72 -5.80
CA ARG A 917 59.53 -45.37 -6.42
C ARG A 917 58.81 -44.41 -7.37
N PRO A 918 59.41 -44.04 -8.51
CA PRO A 918 58.92 -42.96 -9.35
C PRO A 918 57.59 -43.25 -10.05
N ALA A 919 57.25 -44.52 -10.30
CA ALA A 919 55.96 -44.92 -10.87
C ALA A 919 54.79 -44.62 -9.91
N GLN A 920 54.88 -45.06 -8.66
CA GLN A 920 53.86 -44.73 -7.65
C GLN A 920 53.81 -43.22 -7.36
N ALA A 921 54.97 -42.54 -7.38
CA ALA A 921 55.00 -41.10 -7.19
C ALA A 921 54.25 -40.34 -8.30
N ALA A 922 54.45 -40.73 -9.57
CA ALA A 922 53.72 -40.14 -10.69
C ALA A 922 52.21 -40.38 -10.57
N GLN A 923 51.78 -41.60 -10.22
CA GLN A 923 50.36 -41.93 -10.04
C GLN A 923 49.69 -41.05 -8.97
N HIS A 924 50.31 -40.90 -7.79
CA HIS A 924 49.74 -40.05 -6.75
C HIS A 924 49.77 -38.56 -7.12
N ALA A 925 50.79 -38.09 -7.84
CA ALA A 925 50.82 -36.70 -8.33
C ALA A 925 49.73 -36.44 -9.39
N GLU A 926 49.46 -37.39 -10.29
CA GLU A 926 48.35 -37.32 -11.26
C GLU A 926 46.98 -37.34 -10.55
N GLN A 927 46.80 -38.17 -9.52
CA GLN A 927 45.59 -38.17 -8.69
C GLN A 927 45.38 -36.84 -7.98
N SER A 928 46.45 -36.24 -7.43
CA SER A 928 46.41 -34.90 -6.83
C SER A 928 45.93 -33.84 -7.82
N LEU A 929 46.41 -33.87 -9.07
CA LEU A 929 45.93 -32.97 -10.13
C LEU A 929 44.46 -33.22 -10.50
N ALA A 930 44.05 -34.49 -10.59
CA ALA A 930 42.70 -34.88 -11.00
C ALA A 930 41.61 -34.52 -9.97
N ILE A 931 41.92 -34.60 -8.67
CA ILE A 931 40.99 -34.23 -7.59
C ILE A 931 40.73 -32.72 -7.56
N GLY A 932 41.66 -31.93 -8.11
CA GLY A 932 41.62 -30.47 -8.06
C GLY A 932 42.01 -29.97 -6.67
N VAL A 933 43.23 -29.45 -6.54
CA VAL A 933 43.73 -28.94 -5.25
C VAL A 933 43.36 -27.46 -5.13
N ILE A 934 42.66 -27.08 -4.05
CA ILE A 934 42.52 -25.67 -3.63
C ILE A 934 43.78 -25.27 -2.84
N GLY A 935 44.17 -24.00 -2.84
CA GLY A 935 45.52 -23.53 -2.45
C GLY A 935 46.22 -22.76 -3.58
N GLY A 936 45.50 -22.57 -4.70
CA GLY A 936 45.91 -21.77 -5.83
C GLY A 936 47.07 -22.37 -6.62
N ASP A 937 47.73 -21.51 -7.37
CA ASP A 937 48.84 -21.84 -8.25
C ASP A 937 50.02 -22.50 -7.51
N LEU A 938 50.21 -22.19 -6.22
CA LEU A 938 51.34 -22.68 -5.43
C LEU A 938 51.33 -24.20 -5.22
N ILE A 939 50.20 -24.77 -4.79
CA ILE A 939 50.12 -26.23 -4.57
C ILE A 939 50.15 -26.96 -5.91
N ARG A 940 49.42 -26.47 -6.93
CA ARG A 940 49.45 -27.04 -8.28
C ARG A 940 50.87 -27.04 -8.86
N GLY A 941 51.62 -25.95 -8.69
CA GLY A 941 53.03 -25.87 -9.04
C GLY A 941 53.87 -26.93 -8.32
N SER A 942 53.68 -27.11 -7.00
CA SER A 942 54.39 -28.15 -6.24
C SER A 942 54.07 -29.58 -6.71
N VAL A 943 52.81 -29.85 -7.08
CA VAL A 943 52.40 -31.14 -7.66
C VAL A 943 53.06 -31.37 -9.01
N LEU A 944 53.05 -30.38 -9.90
CA LEU A 944 53.68 -30.46 -11.22
C LEU A 944 55.21 -30.61 -11.13
N ASN A 945 55.87 -29.94 -10.17
CA ASN A 945 57.28 -30.16 -9.90
C ASN A 945 57.57 -31.61 -9.48
N THR A 946 56.76 -32.14 -8.56
CA THR A 946 56.86 -33.53 -8.08
C THR A 946 56.59 -34.54 -9.21
N LEU A 947 55.58 -34.29 -10.04
CA LEU A 947 55.29 -35.11 -11.23
C LEU A 947 56.44 -35.06 -12.24
N GLY A 948 56.99 -33.87 -12.52
CA GLY A 948 58.12 -33.71 -13.43
C GLY A 948 59.37 -34.46 -12.97
N LYS A 949 59.70 -34.39 -11.67
CA LYS A 949 60.78 -35.20 -11.06
C LYS A 949 60.54 -36.70 -11.23
N SER A 950 59.30 -37.15 -11.03
CA SER A 950 58.90 -38.56 -11.19
C SER A 950 59.02 -39.02 -12.64
N LEU A 951 58.53 -38.22 -13.59
CA LEU A 951 58.57 -38.51 -15.02
C LEU A 951 60.01 -38.53 -15.56
N ARG A 952 60.88 -37.62 -15.08
CA ARG A 952 62.31 -37.66 -15.43
C ARG A 952 62.98 -38.94 -14.94
N ALA A 953 62.68 -39.39 -13.72
CA ALA A 953 63.19 -40.65 -13.19
C ALA A 953 62.66 -41.89 -13.95
N LEU A 954 61.52 -41.77 -14.64
CA LEU A 954 60.96 -42.79 -15.54
C LEU A 954 61.47 -42.67 -17.00
N GLY A 955 62.38 -41.74 -17.30
CA GLY A 955 62.90 -41.51 -18.65
C GLY A 955 61.99 -40.70 -19.57
N GLN A 956 60.91 -40.11 -19.07
CA GLN A 956 59.94 -39.32 -19.84
C GLN A 956 60.28 -37.82 -19.82
N SER A 957 61.44 -37.47 -20.36
CA SER A 957 62.04 -36.14 -20.26
C SER A 957 61.19 -35.00 -20.83
N ASP A 958 60.48 -35.23 -21.95
CA ASP A 958 59.65 -34.20 -22.58
C ASP A 958 58.42 -33.87 -21.73
N ARG A 959 57.75 -34.89 -21.19
CA ARG A 959 56.62 -34.70 -20.27
C ARG A 959 57.08 -34.06 -18.96
N ALA A 960 58.26 -34.44 -18.44
CA ALA A 960 58.83 -33.82 -17.26
C ALA A 960 59.10 -32.32 -17.46
N ARG A 961 59.66 -31.95 -18.62
CA ARG A 961 59.93 -30.55 -18.98
C ARG A 961 58.65 -29.74 -19.13
N ALA A 962 57.59 -30.31 -19.71
CA ALA A 962 56.28 -29.67 -19.79
C ALA A 962 55.70 -29.38 -18.40
N CYS A 963 55.71 -30.36 -17.50
CA CYS A 963 55.28 -30.17 -16.11
C CYS A 963 56.08 -29.07 -15.40
N TRP A 964 57.40 -29.01 -15.60
CA TRP A 964 58.22 -27.98 -14.99
C TRP A 964 58.00 -26.57 -15.55
N HIS A 965 57.70 -26.41 -16.85
CA HIS A 965 57.34 -25.11 -17.41
C HIS A 965 56.05 -24.57 -16.76
N GLU A 966 55.01 -25.40 -16.70
CA GLU A 966 53.76 -25.02 -16.05
C GLU A 966 53.96 -24.78 -14.54
N SER A 967 54.75 -25.63 -13.87
CA SER A 967 55.12 -25.43 -12.47
C SER A 967 55.85 -24.11 -12.22
N LEU A 968 56.76 -23.70 -13.11
CA LEU A 968 57.54 -22.48 -12.93
C LEU A 968 56.65 -21.25 -13.00
N LEU A 969 55.78 -21.18 -14.01
CA LEU A 969 54.82 -20.08 -14.19
C LEU A 969 53.96 -19.90 -12.94
N LEU A 970 53.41 -21.00 -12.42
CA LEU A 970 52.54 -20.99 -11.25
C LEU A 970 53.29 -20.56 -9.97
N LEU A 971 54.51 -21.04 -9.76
CA LEU A 971 55.32 -20.70 -8.58
C LEU A 971 55.87 -19.26 -8.65
N GLU A 972 56.18 -18.74 -9.84
CA GLU A 972 56.60 -17.34 -10.02
C GLU A 972 55.45 -16.36 -9.76
N ASN A 973 54.25 -16.64 -10.29
CA ASN A 973 53.06 -15.84 -10.01
C ASN A 973 52.73 -15.81 -8.51
N ALA A 974 53.02 -16.90 -7.79
CA ALA A 974 52.81 -17.00 -6.34
C ALA A 974 53.99 -16.48 -5.50
N GLY A 975 55.08 -16.01 -6.11
CA GLY A 975 56.27 -15.54 -5.39
C GLY A 975 56.99 -16.62 -4.55
N ALA A 976 56.83 -17.90 -4.91
CA ALA A 976 57.30 -19.01 -4.11
C ALA A 976 58.81 -19.24 -4.27
N PRO A 977 59.58 -19.48 -3.18
CA PRO A 977 61.02 -19.72 -3.25
C PRO A 977 61.37 -20.99 -4.03
N GLU A 978 60.46 -21.95 -4.12
CA GLU A 978 60.59 -23.18 -4.91
C GLU A 978 60.74 -22.92 -6.42
N ALA A 979 60.34 -21.75 -6.93
CA ALA A 979 60.55 -21.36 -8.33
C ALA A 979 62.03 -21.41 -8.73
N ALA A 980 62.94 -21.05 -7.82
CA ALA A 980 64.38 -21.11 -8.07
C ALA A 980 64.90 -22.55 -8.28
N GLU A 981 64.28 -23.54 -7.63
CA GLU A 981 64.59 -24.96 -7.87
C GLU A 981 64.10 -25.40 -9.24
N VAL A 982 62.84 -25.09 -9.59
CA VAL A 982 62.25 -25.47 -10.88
C VAL A 982 62.99 -24.82 -12.04
N ARG A 983 63.43 -23.56 -11.90
CA ARG A 983 64.27 -22.89 -12.89
C ARG A 983 65.57 -23.64 -13.15
N ARG A 984 66.24 -24.14 -12.09
CA ARG A 984 67.45 -24.98 -12.23
C ARG A 984 67.16 -26.33 -12.91
N LEU A 985 65.97 -26.89 -12.72
CA LEU A 985 65.57 -28.15 -13.38
C LEU A 985 65.28 -27.96 -14.88
N LEU A 986 64.89 -26.75 -15.30
CA LEU A 986 64.63 -26.38 -16.69
C LEU A 986 65.85 -25.84 -17.43
N SER A 987 66.84 -25.31 -16.72
CA SER A 987 68.10 -24.90 -17.33
C SER A 987 68.77 -26.09 -18.00
N PRO A 988 69.23 -25.97 -19.26
CA PRO A 988 70.12 -26.97 -19.84
C PRO A 988 71.40 -27.00 -19.00
N LEU A 989 71.60 -28.07 -18.24
CA LEU A 989 72.92 -28.40 -17.73
C LEU A 989 73.72 -28.89 -18.93
N ASP A 990 74.86 -28.23 -19.19
CA ASP A 990 75.81 -28.59 -20.23
C ASP A 990 76.02 -30.11 -20.28
N ALA A 991 75.95 -30.66 -21.49
CA ALA A 991 76.33 -32.03 -21.76
C ALA A 991 77.81 -32.22 -21.36
N SER A 992 78.03 -32.91 -20.25
CA SER A 992 79.17 -33.80 -20.05
C SER A 992 78.92 -35.14 -20.74
#